data_AF-A0A2A3YT55-F1
#
_entry.id   AF-A0A2A3YT55-F1
#
_cell.length_a   1.000
_cell.length_b   1.000
_cell.length_c   1.000
_cell.angle_alpha   90.00
_cell.angle_beta   90.00
_cell.angle_gamma   90.00
#
_symmetry.space_group_name_H-M   'P 1'
#
loop_
_entity.id
_entity.type
_entity.pdbx_description
1 polymer ?
#
loop_
_entity_poly.entity_id
_entity_poly.type
_entity_poly.pdbx_seq_one_letter_code
_entity_poly.pdbx_strand_id
1 'polypeptide(L)'
;MNPQISAPGPRNLPSPGHKEPTAGRGRWLIRDIPVVFWLVFLLVIIAAHPGLPVARWLMIHLLVLGAVSHSILVWSKHFAEALLHTPSTEADRRGQSRRLILLNGGTLIVIIGMVVDLWALVVIGAAAVATAVIWHGLTLWMQSRTALASRFASTLHYYLCAALMLPIGVALGVILAFGVGGQWHVRLIAAHALINLLGWIGLTVIGTLVTLWPTMLRTKIVPGAEVAAQRALPILVGALAIALAGALLSQPWAAAIGLLGYLCGTALIARPFVLAALAKPPREYPTFSVAAAMVWLAICLIATTWVFFTAETWADATQGFTWLVPALAAGFAAQVLFGALSYLLPVVLGGGPAAVRAATTEFARLGALRITIINLGLAICLLPVPSWVRVLCSGLVVLGLAAFLPLIFRGIRASRRAKKNPPEPVTGNRTAQVAAMKEERAVKEKQENRNALAFAAAGVAAVLLAVAGGVALDPSATSAINASSTSAEVAATGETTRVSVEAKDMRFTPARVDVPAGNRLIIDLKNTDDQDIHDLVLAKGHDSGRLAPGESTSLDVGIIGADIDGWCSIAGHKQMGMVFAINATGAAADRNAADRDRAPGSAAADGMPGMDHDSPGSTGDDSASEGQASAASDLDFMADPGKDFKAQDAQLQLAQGSTTHKETFTITEVEQMVAANVRQKLWLFNDTMPGPTLRGKVGDVFEITLVNDGSMGHSIDFHAGELAPDRPMRTIEPGASLTYTFTAAHSGIWMYHCATMPMSSHIANGMFGAVIIDPPDLPAVDKEFVLVQSELYLGPQGGVVDSQKVRREEPDAVVFNGFANQYDHDPLTARVGEQVRIWVLNVGPNRSSAFHIIGGQFDTVYKEGAYLIRPDNPETGASQVLDLEAAQGGFVELEFAEAGHYPFVSHKMVDAERGAHGMVDVSG
;
A
#
# COMPACT_ATOMS: atom_id res chain seq x y z
N MET A 1 -41.33 -49.18 80.21
CA MET A 1 -42.72 -49.49 79.81
C MET A 1 -42.85 -49.30 78.30
N ASN A 2 -43.36 -50.31 77.60
CA ASN A 2 -43.68 -50.37 76.15
C ASN A 2 -44.61 -49.22 75.69
N PRO A 3 -44.77 -48.85 74.39
CA PRO A 3 -44.95 -49.78 73.25
C PRO A 3 -44.36 -49.36 71.87
N GLN A 4 -44.48 -50.28 70.89
CA GLN A 4 -44.25 -50.10 69.44
C GLN A 4 -45.26 -49.11 68.80
N ILE A 5 -44.83 -48.34 67.78
CA ILE A 5 -45.68 -47.85 66.69
C ILE A 5 -44.91 -47.84 65.34
N SER A 6 -45.66 -48.25 64.33
CA SER A 6 -45.51 -48.49 62.90
C SER A 6 -44.80 -47.42 62.03
N ALA A 7 -44.20 -47.90 60.93
CA ALA A 7 -43.63 -47.11 59.85
C ALA A 7 -44.69 -46.35 59.01
N PRO A 8 -44.38 -45.15 58.51
CA PRO A 8 -45.02 -44.57 57.32
C PRO A 8 -44.16 -44.77 56.07
N GLY A 9 -44.84 -45.04 54.94
CA GLY A 9 -44.30 -45.44 53.64
C GLY A 9 -43.45 -44.40 52.89
N PRO A 10 -42.98 -44.76 51.68
CA PRO A 10 -41.98 -43.99 50.95
C PRO A 10 -42.54 -42.64 50.51
N ARG A 11 -41.84 -41.56 50.84
CA ARG A 11 -42.06 -40.27 50.16
C ARG A 11 -41.72 -40.47 48.69
N ASN A 12 -42.69 -40.20 47.83
CA ASN A 12 -42.56 -40.12 46.39
C ASN A 12 -41.28 -39.33 46.02
N LEU A 13 -40.25 -40.06 45.58
CA LEU A 13 -39.19 -39.49 44.77
C LEU A 13 -39.84 -39.04 43.45
N PRO A 14 -39.54 -37.83 42.95
CA PRO A 14 -39.91 -37.50 41.57
C PRO A 14 -39.32 -38.58 40.65
N SER A 15 -40.12 -39.07 39.71
CA SER A 15 -39.64 -39.93 38.62
C SER A 15 -38.34 -39.37 38.02
N PRO A 16 -37.41 -40.20 37.53
CA PRO A 16 -36.24 -39.74 36.81
C PRO A 16 -36.69 -39.10 35.49
N GLY A 17 -37.09 -37.83 35.57
CA GLY A 17 -37.39 -36.98 34.43
C GLY A 17 -36.11 -36.87 33.60
N HIS A 18 -36.24 -37.26 32.33
CA HIS A 18 -35.29 -37.10 31.24
C HIS A 18 -34.04 -36.26 31.60
N LYS A 19 -32.90 -36.92 31.84
CA LYS A 19 -31.62 -36.26 31.63
C LYS A 19 -31.58 -35.87 30.16
N GLU A 20 -31.71 -34.58 29.86
CA GLU A 20 -31.42 -34.09 28.52
C GLU A 20 -30.06 -34.65 28.08
N PRO A 21 -29.95 -35.19 26.85
CA PRO A 21 -28.70 -35.73 26.37
C PRO A 21 -27.63 -34.64 26.43
N THR A 22 -26.51 -34.93 27.10
CA THR A 22 -25.35 -34.04 27.11
C THR A 22 -24.83 -33.94 25.68
N ALA A 23 -24.65 -32.72 25.17
CA ALA A 23 -24.21 -32.51 23.80
C ALA A 23 -22.85 -33.22 23.58
N GLY A 24 -22.84 -34.25 22.73
CA GLY A 24 -21.64 -35.06 22.48
C GLY A 24 -20.48 -34.21 21.94
N ARG A 25 -19.23 -34.60 22.27
CA ARG A 25 -17.95 -34.01 21.80
C ARG A 25 -17.66 -34.28 20.31
N GLY A 26 -18.69 -34.26 19.46
CA GLY A 26 -18.61 -34.50 18.02
C GLY A 26 -18.16 -33.28 17.21
N ARG A 27 -18.09 -33.45 15.88
CA ARG A 27 -17.73 -32.39 14.91
C ARG A 27 -18.75 -31.26 14.97
N TRP A 28 -18.31 -30.03 15.22
CA TRP A 28 -19.18 -28.85 15.31
C TRP A 28 -18.76 -27.80 14.28
N LEU A 29 -19.30 -27.93 13.07
CA LEU A 29 -18.86 -27.21 11.87
C LEU A 29 -18.85 -25.69 12.05
N ILE A 30 -19.94 -25.11 12.58
CA ILE A 30 -20.07 -23.66 12.74
C ILE A 30 -19.12 -23.08 13.81
N ARG A 31 -18.57 -23.90 14.72
CA ARG A 31 -17.51 -23.49 15.65
C ARG A 31 -16.13 -23.55 14.98
N ASP A 32 -15.88 -24.59 14.20
CA ASP A 32 -14.52 -24.96 13.77
C ASP A 32 -14.14 -24.38 12.40
N ILE A 33 -15.09 -24.18 11.48
CA ILE A 33 -14.83 -23.81 10.08
C ILE A 33 -14.69 -22.30 9.85
N PRO A 34 -15.55 -21.41 10.41
CA PRO A 34 -15.54 -20.01 9.96
C PRO A 34 -14.23 -19.28 10.24
N VAL A 35 -13.52 -19.59 11.34
CA VAL A 35 -12.18 -19.02 11.59
C VAL A 35 -11.19 -19.38 10.46
N VAL A 36 -11.25 -20.60 9.94
CA VAL A 36 -10.40 -21.03 8.80
C VAL A 36 -10.81 -20.29 7.54
N PHE A 37 -12.12 -20.14 7.30
CA PHE A 37 -12.63 -19.37 6.16
C PHE A 37 -12.13 -17.93 6.18
N TRP A 38 -12.26 -17.22 7.30
CA TRP A 38 -11.78 -15.83 7.43
C TRP A 38 -10.28 -15.70 7.22
N LEU A 39 -9.49 -16.65 7.73
CA LEU A 39 -8.04 -16.65 7.55
C LEU A 39 -7.63 -16.95 6.10
N VAL A 40 -8.31 -17.86 5.41
CA VAL A 40 -8.06 -18.12 3.98
C VAL A 40 -8.46 -16.90 3.16
N PHE A 41 -9.62 -16.29 3.46
CA PHE A 41 -10.06 -15.09 2.77
C PHE A 41 -9.08 -13.92 2.99
N LEU A 42 -8.57 -13.75 4.21
CA LEU A 42 -7.51 -12.79 4.50
C LEU A 42 -6.26 -13.02 3.64
N LEU A 43 -5.81 -14.27 3.44
CA LEU A 43 -4.66 -14.55 2.58
C LEU A 43 -4.92 -14.24 1.11
N VAL A 44 -6.13 -14.49 0.62
CA VAL A 44 -6.54 -14.10 -0.74
C VAL A 44 -6.48 -12.59 -0.91
N ILE A 45 -7.00 -11.84 0.07
CA ILE A 45 -6.95 -10.37 0.03
C ILE A 45 -5.51 -9.85 0.15
N ILE A 46 -4.66 -10.44 1.00
CA ILE A 46 -3.23 -10.08 1.07
C ILE A 46 -2.55 -10.28 -0.29
N ALA A 47 -2.86 -11.35 -1.02
CA ALA A 47 -2.29 -11.61 -2.34
C ALA A 47 -2.83 -10.65 -3.42
N ALA A 48 -4.12 -10.30 -3.36
CA ALA A 48 -4.79 -9.47 -4.36
C ALA A 48 -4.77 -7.95 -4.04
N HIS A 49 -4.21 -7.55 -2.89
CA HIS A 49 -4.32 -6.19 -2.37
C HIS A 49 -3.93 -5.03 -3.32
N PRO A 50 -2.99 -5.18 -4.29
CA PRO A 50 -2.62 -4.06 -5.17
C PRO A 50 -3.77 -3.61 -6.08
N GLY A 51 -4.73 -4.49 -6.38
CA GLY A 51 -5.87 -4.20 -7.26
C GLY A 51 -7.21 -4.07 -6.53
N LEU A 52 -7.22 -4.00 -5.19
CA LEU A 52 -8.46 -4.00 -4.41
C LEU A 52 -8.73 -2.63 -3.77
N PRO A 53 -9.95 -2.08 -3.91
CA PRO A 53 -10.35 -0.91 -3.15
C PRO A 53 -10.33 -1.24 -1.65
N VAL A 54 -9.98 -0.26 -0.82
CA VAL A 54 -9.97 -0.36 0.65
C VAL A 54 -9.19 -1.58 1.21
N ALA A 55 -8.16 -2.07 0.52
CA ALA A 55 -7.47 -3.31 0.89
C ALA A 55 -6.92 -3.35 2.33
N ARG A 56 -6.40 -2.24 2.84
CA ARG A 56 -5.95 -2.12 4.23
C ARG A 56 -7.09 -2.34 5.23
N TRP A 57 -8.25 -1.74 4.96
CA TRP A 57 -9.46 -1.92 5.77
C TRP A 57 -9.90 -3.39 5.77
N LEU A 58 -9.92 -4.03 4.59
CA LEU A 58 -10.27 -5.44 4.44
C LEU A 58 -9.34 -6.36 5.24
N MET A 59 -8.02 -6.19 5.10
CA MET A 59 -7.03 -7.01 5.82
C MET A 59 -7.22 -6.93 7.34
N ILE A 60 -7.45 -5.73 7.87
CA ILE A 60 -7.69 -5.53 9.30
C ILE A 60 -9.00 -6.20 9.71
N HIS A 61 -10.12 -5.91 9.04
CA HIS A 61 -11.46 -6.36 9.46
C HIS A 61 -11.66 -7.87 9.25
N LEU A 62 -11.10 -8.48 8.21
CA LEU A 62 -11.12 -9.94 8.04
C LEU A 62 -10.43 -10.65 9.21
N LEU A 63 -9.32 -10.09 9.70
CA LEU A 63 -8.64 -10.61 10.87
C LEU A 63 -9.43 -10.34 12.15
N VAL A 64 -9.74 -9.07 12.46
CA VAL A 64 -10.25 -8.69 13.80
C VAL A 64 -11.76 -8.89 13.94
N LEU A 65 -12.55 -8.48 12.95
CA LEU A 65 -14.01 -8.64 12.95
C LEU A 65 -14.43 -10.05 12.47
N GLY A 66 -13.68 -10.65 11.56
CA GLY A 66 -13.90 -12.03 11.11
C GLY A 66 -13.32 -13.05 12.09
N ALA A 67 -12.03 -13.34 11.96
CA ALA A 67 -11.37 -14.46 12.64
C ALA A 67 -11.30 -14.33 14.17
N VAL A 68 -10.89 -13.16 14.68
CA VAL A 68 -10.72 -12.92 16.12
C VAL A 68 -12.08 -12.84 16.82
N SER A 69 -13.03 -12.03 16.32
CA SER A 69 -14.35 -11.90 16.96
C SER A 69 -15.14 -13.21 16.95
N HIS A 70 -15.06 -14.00 15.87
CA HIS A 70 -15.59 -15.36 15.85
C HIS A 70 -15.00 -16.20 17.00
N SER A 71 -13.68 -16.18 17.14
CA SER A 71 -12.96 -16.94 18.16
C SER A 71 -13.31 -16.46 19.57
N ILE A 72 -13.48 -15.16 19.78
CA ILE A 72 -13.93 -14.58 21.05
C ILE A 72 -15.28 -15.17 21.45
N LEU A 73 -16.28 -15.19 20.57
CA LEU A 73 -17.60 -15.74 20.89
C LEU A 73 -17.57 -17.25 21.18
N VAL A 74 -16.75 -18.01 20.44
CA VAL A 74 -16.57 -19.44 20.67
C VAL A 74 -15.94 -19.71 22.03
N TRP A 75 -14.78 -19.10 22.28
CA TRP A 75 -13.92 -19.49 23.39
C TRP A 75 -14.33 -18.83 24.71
N SER A 76 -14.85 -17.60 24.70
CA SER A 76 -15.38 -16.98 25.93
C SER A 76 -16.56 -17.78 26.50
N LYS A 77 -17.45 -18.33 25.66
CA LYS A 77 -18.50 -19.24 26.10
C LYS A 77 -17.93 -20.52 26.70
N HIS A 78 -16.96 -21.13 26.01
CA HIS A 78 -16.31 -22.35 26.49
C HIS A 78 -15.63 -22.16 27.85
N PHE A 79 -14.91 -21.05 28.03
CA PHE A 79 -14.27 -20.71 29.30
C PHE A 79 -15.29 -20.37 30.38
N ALA A 80 -16.38 -19.65 30.04
CA ALA A 80 -17.43 -19.36 31.00
C ALA A 80 -18.10 -20.63 31.53
N GLU A 81 -18.40 -21.61 30.66
CA GLU A 81 -18.93 -22.92 31.07
C GLU A 81 -17.95 -23.67 31.99
N ALA A 82 -16.66 -23.66 31.65
CA ALA A 82 -15.63 -24.30 32.46
C ALA A 82 -15.49 -23.63 33.84
N LEU A 83 -15.57 -22.31 33.90
CA LEU A 83 -15.43 -21.51 35.14
C LEU A 83 -16.67 -21.58 36.03
N LEU A 84 -17.86 -21.65 35.45
CA LEU A 84 -19.13 -21.72 36.17
C LEU A 84 -19.54 -23.17 36.50
N HIS A 85 -18.78 -24.15 36.04
CA HIS A 85 -19.07 -25.58 36.16
C HIS A 85 -20.46 -25.96 35.62
N THR A 86 -20.91 -25.27 34.58
CA THR A 86 -22.21 -25.51 33.94
C THR A 86 -22.02 -26.38 32.70
N PRO A 87 -22.63 -27.59 32.65
CA PRO A 87 -22.57 -28.43 31.46
C PRO A 87 -23.40 -27.82 30.33
N SER A 88 -22.92 -27.88 29.08
CA SER A 88 -23.66 -27.39 27.92
C SER A 88 -24.80 -28.32 27.52
N THR A 89 -26.01 -27.77 27.44
CA THR A 89 -27.18 -28.46 26.90
C THR A 89 -27.19 -28.40 25.37
N GLU A 90 -28.00 -29.24 24.71
CA GLU A 90 -28.21 -29.12 23.26
C GLU A 90 -28.90 -27.81 22.88
N ALA A 91 -29.75 -27.27 23.75
CA ALA A 91 -30.35 -25.96 23.59
C ALA A 91 -29.29 -24.85 23.60
N ASP A 92 -28.33 -24.88 24.52
CA ASP A 92 -27.22 -23.93 24.58
C ASP A 92 -26.38 -23.96 23.29
N ARG A 93 -26.08 -25.16 22.80
CA ARG A 93 -25.31 -25.35 21.55
C ARG A 93 -26.05 -24.78 20.33
N ARG A 94 -27.37 -24.97 20.25
CA ARG A 94 -28.20 -24.37 19.19
C ARG A 94 -28.22 -22.85 19.29
N GLY A 95 -28.39 -22.31 20.50
CA GLY A 95 -28.32 -20.86 20.76
C GLY A 95 -26.99 -20.26 20.35
N GLN A 96 -25.87 -20.91 20.71
CA GLN A 96 -24.55 -20.45 20.30
C GLN A 96 -24.33 -20.53 18.79
N SER A 97 -24.82 -21.59 18.13
CA SER A 97 -24.72 -21.71 16.67
C SER A 97 -25.47 -20.59 15.95
N ARG A 98 -26.68 -20.22 16.41
CA ARG A 98 -27.45 -19.09 15.86
C ARG A 98 -26.71 -17.76 16.03
N ARG A 99 -26.11 -17.50 17.20
CA ARG A 99 -25.28 -16.31 17.44
C ARG A 99 -24.08 -16.25 16.52
N LEU A 100 -23.39 -17.37 16.31
CA LEU A 100 -22.25 -17.42 15.40
C LEU A 100 -22.70 -17.18 13.95
N ILE A 101 -23.80 -17.78 13.49
CA ILE A 101 -24.34 -17.50 12.15
C ILE A 101 -24.64 -16.01 11.98
N LEU A 102 -25.28 -15.40 12.98
CA LEU A 102 -25.61 -13.97 12.96
C LEU A 102 -24.35 -13.10 12.91
N LEU A 103 -23.32 -13.41 13.72
CA LEU A 103 -22.03 -12.70 13.67
C LEU A 103 -21.38 -12.81 12.29
N ASN A 104 -21.16 -14.04 11.79
CA ASN A 104 -20.40 -14.24 10.56
C ASN A 104 -21.17 -13.72 9.33
N GLY A 105 -22.49 -13.90 9.30
CA GLY A 105 -23.35 -13.34 8.26
C GLY A 105 -23.35 -11.81 8.29
N GLY A 106 -23.48 -11.21 9.48
CA GLY A 106 -23.37 -9.76 9.66
C GLY A 106 -22.01 -9.22 9.20
N THR A 107 -20.91 -9.84 9.61
CA THR A 107 -19.55 -9.47 9.17
C THR A 107 -19.41 -9.55 7.65
N LEU A 108 -19.91 -10.61 7.01
CA LEU A 108 -19.86 -10.75 5.55
C LEU A 108 -20.65 -9.64 4.85
N ILE A 109 -21.84 -9.30 5.36
CA ILE A 109 -22.67 -8.21 4.84
C ILE A 109 -21.96 -6.86 4.98
N VAL A 110 -21.29 -6.59 6.12
CA VAL A 110 -20.48 -5.36 6.29
C VAL A 110 -19.35 -5.31 5.27
N ILE A 111 -18.62 -6.41 5.07
CA ILE A 111 -17.52 -6.48 4.12
C ILE A 111 -18.03 -6.24 2.69
N ILE A 112 -19.12 -6.89 2.29
CA ILE A 112 -19.72 -6.69 0.97
C ILE A 112 -20.12 -5.22 0.83
N GLY A 113 -20.86 -4.67 1.79
CA GLY A 113 -21.30 -3.27 1.78
C GLY A 113 -20.17 -2.27 1.64
N MET A 114 -19.02 -2.50 2.28
CA MET A 114 -17.85 -1.64 2.15
C MET A 114 -17.13 -1.80 0.80
N VAL A 115 -17.14 -2.97 0.19
CA VAL A 115 -16.49 -3.21 -1.12
C VAL A 115 -17.32 -2.65 -2.26
N VAL A 116 -18.66 -2.74 -2.18
CA VAL A 116 -19.57 -2.20 -3.21
C VAL A 116 -20.07 -0.80 -2.90
N ASP A 117 -19.52 -0.16 -1.86
CA ASP A 117 -19.88 1.18 -1.38
C ASP A 117 -21.39 1.40 -1.14
N LEU A 118 -22.06 0.41 -0.54
CA LEU A 118 -23.48 0.45 -0.19
C LEU A 118 -23.66 0.56 1.33
N TRP A 119 -23.81 1.80 1.82
CA TRP A 119 -23.99 2.11 3.23
C TRP A 119 -25.14 1.32 3.90
N ALA A 120 -26.25 1.10 3.21
CA ALA A 120 -27.38 0.33 3.74
C ALA A 120 -26.98 -1.11 4.12
N LEU A 121 -26.13 -1.76 3.33
CA LEU A 121 -25.59 -3.08 3.66
C LEU A 121 -24.68 -3.00 4.89
N VAL A 122 -23.83 -1.96 4.97
CA VAL A 122 -22.97 -1.73 6.15
C VAL A 122 -23.81 -1.64 7.43
N VAL A 123 -24.89 -0.85 7.42
CA VAL A 123 -25.80 -0.71 8.58
C VAL A 123 -26.45 -2.05 8.95
N ILE A 124 -27.00 -2.78 7.97
CA ILE A 124 -27.67 -4.07 8.21
C ILE A 124 -26.69 -5.08 8.80
N GLY A 125 -25.51 -5.21 8.19
CA GLY A 125 -24.47 -6.12 8.66
C GLY A 125 -23.96 -5.74 10.06
N ALA A 126 -23.73 -4.45 10.30
CA ALA A 126 -23.30 -3.92 11.58
C ALA A 126 -24.34 -4.17 12.69
N ALA A 127 -25.63 -3.96 12.41
CA ALA A 127 -26.71 -4.25 13.34
C ALA A 127 -26.78 -5.74 13.70
N ALA A 128 -26.57 -6.64 12.73
CA ALA A 128 -26.48 -8.07 12.97
C ALA A 128 -25.29 -8.43 13.88
N VAL A 129 -24.10 -7.87 13.61
CA VAL A 129 -22.89 -8.06 14.46
C VAL A 129 -23.14 -7.59 15.89
N ALA A 130 -23.65 -6.37 16.06
CA ALA A 130 -23.93 -5.79 17.38
C ALA A 130 -24.95 -6.65 18.15
N THR A 131 -26.02 -7.10 17.47
CA THR A 131 -27.04 -7.97 18.05
C THR A 131 -26.46 -9.30 18.51
N ALA A 132 -25.61 -9.92 17.70
CA ALA A 132 -24.97 -11.20 18.06
C ALA A 132 -24.12 -11.07 19.34
N VAL A 133 -23.39 -9.97 19.50
CA VAL A 133 -22.51 -9.74 20.65
C VAL A 133 -23.28 -9.30 21.88
N ILE A 134 -24.30 -8.46 21.76
CA ILE A 134 -25.21 -8.13 22.86
C ILE A 134 -25.90 -9.41 23.38
N TRP A 135 -26.42 -10.24 22.48
CA TRP A 135 -27.02 -11.53 22.85
C TRP A 135 -26.00 -12.44 23.54
N HIS A 136 -24.75 -12.46 23.08
CA HIS A 136 -23.68 -13.22 23.73
C HIS A 136 -23.40 -12.73 25.16
N GLY A 137 -23.24 -11.41 25.36
CA GLY A 137 -23.04 -10.80 26.68
C GLY A 137 -24.20 -11.09 27.65
N LEU A 138 -25.45 -10.93 27.18
CA LEU A 138 -26.65 -11.26 27.97
C LEU A 138 -26.69 -12.74 28.36
N THR A 139 -26.28 -13.64 27.46
CA THR A 139 -26.23 -15.08 27.75
C THR A 139 -25.21 -15.38 28.86
N LEU A 140 -24.02 -14.78 28.80
CA LEU A 140 -22.99 -14.95 29.82
C LEU A 140 -23.43 -14.38 31.16
N TRP A 141 -24.09 -13.22 31.16
CA TRP A 141 -24.62 -12.59 32.36
C TRP A 141 -25.74 -13.42 33.01
N MET A 142 -26.68 -13.94 32.23
CA MET A 142 -27.72 -14.83 32.75
C MET A 142 -27.12 -16.08 33.38
N GLN A 143 -26.12 -16.70 32.74
CA GLN A 143 -25.43 -17.87 33.27
C GLN A 143 -24.67 -17.58 34.57
N SER A 144 -24.07 -16.39 34.69
CA SER A 144 -23.36 -15.99 35.90
C SER A 144 -24.29 -15.79 37.09
N ARG A 145 -25.57 -15.45 36.84
CA ARG A 145 -26.59 -15.27 37.89
C ARG A 145 -27.11 -16.60 38.44
N THR A 146 -27.07 -17.67 37.65
CA THR A 146 -27.64 -18.99 38.01
C THR A 146 -26.61 -19.99 38.56
N ALA A 147 -25.32 -19.74 38.38
CA ALA A 147 -24.26 -20.68 38.75
C ALA A 147 -23.71 -20.43 40.16
N LEU A 148 -23.23 -21.51 40.81
CA LEU A 148 -22.49 -21.41 42.08
C LEU A 148 -21.16 -20.68 41.82
N ALA A 149 -20.95 -19.54 42.49
CA ALA A 149 -19.80 -18.67 42.25
C ALA A 149 -18.48 -19.42 42.48
N SER A 150 -17.74 -19.67 41.38
CA SER A 150 -16.37 -20.15 41.48
C SER A 150 -15.43 -19.00 41.84
N ARG A 151 -14.29 -19.33 42.44
CA ARG A 151 -13.22 -18.39 42.78
C ARG A 151 -12.80 -17.48 41.61
N PHE A 152 -12.89 -17.96 40.37
CA PHE A 152 -12.47 -17.19 39.19
C PHE A 152 -13.65 -16.60 38.40
N ALA A 153 -14.86 -16.64 38.94
CA ALA A 153 -16.03 -16.02 38.31
C ALA A 153 -15.83 -14.50 38.05
N SER A 154 -14.94 -13.84 38.79
CA SER A 154 -14.55 -12.45 38.54
C SER A 154 -13.98 -12.20 37.15
N THR A 155 -13.33 -13.19 36.53
CA THR A 155 -12.78 -13.08 35.16
C THR A 155 -13.87 -13.04 34.10
N LEU A 156 -15.11 -13.49 34.40
CA LEU A 156 -16.26 -13.39 33.51
C LEU A 156 -16.66 -11.92 33.26
N HIS A 157 -16.42 -11.03 34.22
CA HIS A 157 -16.71 -9.60 34.06
C HIS A 157 -15.89 -8.96 32.94
N TYR A 158 -14.70 -9.47 32.63
CA TYR A 158 -13.93 -9.01 31.48
C TYR A 158 -14.67 -9.26 30.16
N TYR A 159 -15.29 -10.43 30.00
CA TYR A 159 -16.09 -10.75 28.82
C TYR A 159 -17.35 -9.90 28.73
N LEU A 160 -17.99 -9.62 29.87
CA LEU A 160 -19.17 -8.75 29.92
C LEU A 160 -18.82 -7.31 29.55
N CYS A 161 -17.75 -6.75 30.12
CA CYS A 161 -17.26 -5.42 29.77
C CYS A 161 -16.86 -5.37 28.29
N ALA A 162 -16.11 -6.35 27.78
CA ALA A 162 -15.75 -6.43 26.36
C ALA A 162 -16.99 -6.45 25.46
N ALA A 163 -18.01 -7.25 25.78
CA ALA A 163 -19.25 -7.33 25.00
C ALA A 163 -20.05 -6.02 24.96
N LEU A 164 -19.86 -5.12 25.95
CA LEU A 164 -20.43 -3.77 25.92
C LEU A 164 -19.63 -2.81 25.02
N MET A 165 -18.33 -3.05 24.83
CA MET A 165 -17.46 -2.17 24.03
C MET A 165 -17.67 -2.34 22.53
N LEU A 166 -17.86 -3.57 22.03
CA LEU A 166 -17.97 -3.82 20.59
C LEU A 166 -19.18 -3.10 19.95
N PRO A 167 -20.41 -3.10 20.49
CA PRO A 167 -21.53 -2.37 19.89
C PRO A 167 -21.26 -0.87 19.72
N ILE A 168 -20.56 -0.25 20.67
CA ILE A 168 -20.13 1.15 20.56
C ILE A 168 -19.11 1.29 19.44
N GLY A 169 -18.11 0.40 19.37
CA GLY A 169 -17.16 0.36 18.25
C GLY A 169 -17.82 0.17 16.89
N VAL A 170 -18.83 -0.69 16.80
CA VAL A 170 -19.62 -0.92 15.59
C VAL A 170 -20.38 0.35 15.18
N ALA A 171 -21.01 1.05 16.14
CA ALA A 171 -21.69 2.32 15.86
C ALA A 171 -20.71 3.38 15.30
N LEU A 172 -19.52 3.52 15.91
CA LEU A 172 -18.48 4.41 15.38
C LEU A 172 -18.04 4.00 13.98
N GLY A 173 -17.94 2.69 13.70
CA GLY A 173 -17.60 2.18 12.37
C GLY A 173 -18.66 2.48 11.32
N VAL A 174 -19.94 2.39 11.66
CA VAL A 174 -21.07 2.75 10.77
C VAL A 174 -21.07 4.24 10.46
N ILE A 175 -20.80 5.09 11.47
CA ILE A 175 -20.69 6.54 11.28
C ILE A 175 -19.51 6.87 10.36
N LEU A 176 -18.36 6.20 10.54
CA LEU A 176 -17.22 6.36 9.64
C LEU A 176 -17.55 5.97 8.19
N ALA A 177 -18.30 4.88 8.00
CA ALA A 177 -18.74 4.43 6.68
C ALA A 177 -19.78 5.34 6.02
N PHE A 178 -20.46 6.22 6.78
CA PHE A 178 -21.41 7.20 6.24
C PHE A 178 -20.72 8.39 5.55
N GLY A 179 -19.45 8.66 5.89
CA GLY A 179 -18.71 9.83 5.38
C GLY A 179 -18.91 11.08 6.25
N VAL A 180 -18.12 11.18 7.33
CA VAL A 180 -18.08 12.37 8.20
C VAL A 180 -16.95 13.33 7.80
N GLY A 181 -17.12 14.63 8.05
CA GLY A 181 -16.12 15.66 7.74
C GLY A 181 -14.74 15.42 8.39
N GLY A 182 -13.69 16.01 7.81
CA GLY A 182 -12.28 15.64 8.03
C GLY A 182 -11.84 15.54 9.50
N GLN A 183 -12.13 16.55 10.33
CA GLN A 183 -11.74 16.52 11.75
C GLN A 183 -12.44 15.40 12.54
N TRP A 184 -13.71 15.13 12.25
CA TRP A 184 -14.46 14.06 12.89
C TRP A 184 -14.02 12.69 12.41
N HIS A 185 -13.65 12.56 11.14
CA HIS A 185 -13.15 11.30 10.57
C HIS A 185 -11.92 10.79 11.34
N VAL A 186 -10.92 11.64 11.55
CA VAL A 186 -9.66 11.29 12.24
C VAL A 186 -9.90 10.94 13.72
N ARG A 187 -10.78 11.69 14.42
CA ARG A 187 -11.18 11.40 15.81
C ARG A 187 -11.90 10.07 15.94
N LEU A 188 -12.86 9.81 15.05
CA LEU A 188 -13.67 8.61 15.08
C LEU A 188 -12.86 7.36 14.71
N ILE A 189 -11.88 7.45 13.79
CA ILE A 189 -10.97 6.33 13.48
C ILE A 189 -10.21 5.89 14.72
N ALA A 190 -9.59 6.83 15.43
CA ALA A 190 -8.84 6.53 16.64
C ALA A 190 -9.75 5.97 17.73
N ALA A 191 -10.92 6.58 17.97
CA ALA A 191 -11.90 6.09 18.94
C ALA A 191 -12.40 4.67 18.61
N HIS A 192 -12.74 4.42 17.33
CA HIS A 192 -13.16 3.11 16.83
C HIS A 192 -12.05 2.06 17.02
N ALA A 193 -10.82 2.39 16.70
CA ALA A 193 -9.70 1.46 16.86
C ALA A 193 -9.41 1.17 18.33
N LEU A 194 -9.37 2.19 19.20
CA LEU A 194 -9.10 2.04 20.63
C LEU A 194 -10.15 1.17 21.34
N ILE A 195 -11.44 1.43 21.11
CA ILE A 195 -12.52 0.68 21.76
C ILE A 195 -12.56 -0.79 21.31
N ASN A 196 -12.24 -1.07 20.05
CA ASN A 196 -12.24 -2.43 19.53
C ASN A 196 -10.97 -3.20 19.89
N LEU A 197 -9.79 -2.58 19.81
CA LEU A 197 -8.52 -3.25 20.12
C LEU A 197 -8.33 -3.42 21.63
N LEU A 198 -8.56 -2.37 22.43
CA LEU A 198 -8.31 -2.41 23.88
C LEU A 198 -9.55 -2.83 24.67
N GLY A 199 -10.75 -2.48 24.21
CA GLY A 199 -12.01 -2.87 24.83
C GLY A 199 -12.44 -4.28 24.45
N TRP A 200 -12.81 -4.49 23.19
CA TRP A 200 -13.33 -5.80 22.74
C TRP A 200 -12.26 -6.91 22.80
N ILE A 201 -11.12 -6.71 22.14
CA ILE A 201 -10.06 -7.73 22.07
C ILE A 201 -9.23 -7.73 23.36
N GLY A 202 -8.71 -6.58 23.78
CA GLY A 202 -7.79 -6.44 24.91
C GLY A 202 -8.37 -6.98 26.22
N LEU A 203 -9.56 -6.53 26.64
CA LEU A 203 -10.19 -7.04 27.85
C LEU A 203 -10.47 -8.54 27.78
N THR A 204 -10.94 -9.04 26.62
CA THR A 204 -11.16 -10.47 26.44
C THR A 204 -9.87 -11.25 26.63
N VAL A 205 -8.78 -10.87 25.95
CA VAL A 205 -7.50 -11.56 26.02
C VAL A 205 -6.93 -11.52 27.45
N ILE A 206 -6.88 -10.34 28.06
CA ILE A 206 -6.36 -10.15 29.42
C ILE A 206 -7.15 -11.02 30.41
N GLY A 207 -8.48 -11.00 30.36
CA GLY A 207 -9.35 -11.80 31.21
C GLY A 207 -9.17 -13.32 31.01
N THR A 208 -9.06 -13.77 29.76
CA THR A 208 -8.82 -15.19 29.45
C THR A 208 -7.47 -15.65 29.96
N LEU A 209 -6.41 -14.87 29.78
CA LEU A 209 -5.06 -15.27 30.13
C LEU A 209 -4.85 -15.48 31.63
N VAL A 210 -5.66 -14.87 32.50
CA VAL A 210 -5.63 -15.13 33.96
C VAL A 210 -5.71 -16.63 34.29
N THR A 211 -6.49 -17.37 33.50
CA THR A 211 -6.68 -18.81 33.70
C THR A 211 -6.01 -19.65 32.61
N LEU A 212 -6.00 -19.16 31.37
CA LEU A 212 -5.42 -19.87 30.24
C LEU A 212 -3.89 -19.92 30.30
N TRP A 213 -3.21 -18.85 30.76
CA TRP A 213 -1.75 -18.79 30.77
C TRP A 213 -1.11 -19.86 31.66
N PRO A 214 -1.48 -20.01 32.96
CA PRO A 214 -0.97 -21.10 33.79
C PRO A 214 -1.35 -22.48 33.25
N THR A 215 -2.51 -22.60 32.60
CA THR A 215 -2.98 -23.84 31.97
C THR A 215 -2.08 -24.24 30.80
N MET A 216 -1.73 -23.31 29.92
CA MET A 216 -0.81 -23.52 28.79
C MET A 216 0.60 -23.89 29.27
N LEU A 217 1.11 -23.20 30.30
CA LEU A 217 2.40 -23.52 30.93
C LEU A 217 2.36 -24.83 31.72
N ARG A 218 1.16 -25.35 32.02
CA ARG A 218 0.92 -26.52 32.88
C ARG A 218 1.54 -26.31 34.27
N THR A 219 1.21 -25.18 34.88
CA THR A 219 1.59 -24.78 36.24
C THR A 219 0.34 -24.35 37.02
N LYS A 220 0.46 -24.25 38.36
CA LYS A 220 -0.64 -23.78 39.21
C LYS A 220 -0.83 -22.27 39.02
N ILE A 221 -2.07 -21.80 39.14
CA ILE A 221 -2.38 -20.37 39.16
C ILE A 221 -1.70 -19.75 40.39
N VAL A 222 -0.98 -18.65 40.18
CA VAL A 222 -0.21 -17.96 41.23
C VAL A 222 -1.17 -17.38 42.28
N PRO A 223 -0.89 -17.52 43.59
CA PRO A 223 -1.69 -16.90 44.64
C PRO A 223 -1.84 -15.39 44.42
N GLY A 224 -3.06 -14.87 44.55
CA GLY A 224 -3.36 -13.44 44.36
C GLY A 224 -3.61 -13.00 42.90
N ALA A 225 -3.48 -13.89 41.91
CA ALA A 225 -3.78 -13.58 40.50
C ALA A 225 -5.24 -13.11 40.29
N GLU A 226 -6.17 -13.70 41.05
CA GLU A 226 -7.58 -13.31 41.04
C GLU A 226 -7.81 -11.88 41.55
N VAL A 227 -7.15 -11.51 42.67
CA VAL A 227 -7.25 -10.17 43.26
C VAL A 227 -6.63 -9.12 42.33
N ALA A 228 -5.50 -9.46 41.70
CA ALA A 228 -4.89 -8.61 40.68
C ALA A 228 -5.85 -8.37 39.52
N ALA A 229 -6.51 -9.42 39.01
CA ALA A 229 -7.50 -9.30 37.95
C ALA A 229 -8.74 -8.48 38.37
N GLN A 230 -9.22 -8.62 39.62
CA GLN A 230 -10.34 -7.83 40.14
C GLN A 230 -10.00 -6.34 40.24
N ARG A 231 -8.78 -5.99 40.66
CA ARG A 231 -8.32 -4.60 40.77
C ARG A 231 -8.03 -3.95 39.41
N ALA A 232 -7.51 -4.74 38.47
CA ALA A 232 -7.12 -4.24 37.16
C ALA A 232 -8.32 -3.90 36.26
N LEU A 233 -9.43 -4.65 36.33
CA LEU A 233 -10.60 -4.41 35.47
C LEU A 233 -11.16 -2.98 35.52
N PRO A 234 -11.50 -2.41 36.70
CA PRO A 234 -12.02 -1.04 36.77
C PRO A 234 -10.99 -0.02 36.28
N ILE A 235 -9.69 -0.26 36.49
CA ILE A 235 -8.61 0.59 35.97
C ILE A 235 -8.60 0.54 34.44
N LEU A 236 -8.62 -0.65 33.84
CA LEU A 236 -8.62 -0.82 32.38
C LEU A 236 -9.84 -0.18 31.71
N VAL A 237 -11.04 -0.35 32.30
CA VAL A 237 -12.28 0.23 31.76
C VAL A 237 -12.28 1.76 31.92
N GLY A 238 -11.88 2.28 33.08
CA GLY A 238 -11.80 3.73 33.31
C GLY A 238 -10.73 4.38 32.42
N ALA A 239 -9.57 3.74 32.28
CA ALA A 239 -8.50 4.15 31.38
C ALA A 239 -8.95 4.20 29.92
N LEU A 240 -9.68 3.18 29.45
CA LEU A 240 -10.25 3.16 28.11
C LEU A 240 -11.28 4.28 27.92
N ALA A 241 -12.14 4.53 28.91
CA ALA A 241 -13.11 5.62 28.85
C ALA A 241 -12.42 6.99 28.74
N ILE A 242 -11.34 7.21 29.50
CA ILE A 242 -10.51 8.42 29.40
C ILE A 242 -9.86 8.51 28.00
N ALA A 243 -9.33 7.40 27.49
CA ALA A 243 -8.72 7.36 26.16
C ALA A 243 -9.71 7.72 25.05
N LEU A 244 -10.93 7.19 25.14
CA LEU A 244 -12.02 7.48 24.20
C LEU A 244 -12.52 8.91 24.32
N ALA A 245 -12.66 9.44 25.54
CA ALA A 245 -13.02 10.83 25.75
C ALA A 245 -11.96 11.76 25.16
N GLY A 246 -10.68 11.46 25.39
CA GLY A 246 -9.57 12.19 24.76
C GLY A 246 -9.65 12.16 23.24
N ALA A 247 -9.97 10.99 22.65
CA ALA A 247 -10.14 10.88 21.21
C ALA A 247 -11.33 11.67 20.64
N LEU A 248 -12.48 11.58 21.28
CA LEU A 248 -13.68 12.29 20.82
C LEU A 248 -13.59 13.81 21.03
N LEU A 249 -12.91 14.25 22.10
CA LEU A 249 -12.70 15.65 22.44
C LEU A 249 -11.45 16.27 21.80
N SER A 250 -10.72 15.51 20.97
CA SER A 250 -9.48 15.97 20.30
C SER A 250 -8.38 16.40 21.27
N GLN A 251 -8.21 15.66 22.35
CA GLN A 251 -7.23 15.93 23.41
C GLN A 251 -6.20 14.79 23.45
N PRO A 252 -5.05 14.90 22.73
CA PRO A 252 -4.01 13.88 22.68
C PRO A 252 -3.48 13.50 24.06
N TRP A 253 -3.20 14.49 24.92
CA TRP A 253 -2.71 14.28 26.29
C TRP A 253 -3.70 13.49 27.16
N ALA A 254 -5.00 13.78 27.05
CA ALA A 254 -6.02 13.05 27.80
C ALA A 254 -6.08 11.60 27.32
N ALA A 255 -5.98 11.39 26.00
CA ALA A 255 -5.91 10.05 25.44
C ALA A 255 -4.62 9.31 25.85
N ALA A 256 -3.48 9.99 25.93
CA ALA A 256 -2.22 9.44 26.45
C ALA A 256 -2.33 9.04 27.93
N ILE A 257 -2.97 9.85 28.79
CA ILE A 257 -3.24 9.49 30.20
C ILE A 257 -4.12 8.24 30.28
N GLY A 258 -5.15 8.15 29.44
CA GLY A 258 -5.97 6.94 29.32
C GLY A 258 -5.12 5.71 28.95
N LEU A 259 -4.26 5.81 27.94
CA LEU A 259 -3.38 4.73 27.52
C LEU A 259 -2.36 4.34 28.59
N LEU A 260 -1.78 5.31 29.30
CA LEU A 260 -0.89 5.08 30.44
C LEU A 260 -1.62 4.37 31.59
N GLY A 261 -2.86 4.77 31.88
CA GLY A 261 -3.73 4.07 32.82
C GLY A 261 -4.00 2.62 32.40
N TYR A 262 -4.18 2.37 31.10
CA TYR A 262 -4.39 1.04 30.56
C TYR A 262 -3.13 0.16 30.68
N LEU A 263 -1.94 0.75 30.44
CA LEU A 263 -0.64 0.12 30.70
C LEU A 263 -0.49 -0.27 32.18
N CYS A 264 -0.83 0.64 33.10
CA CYS A 264 -0.81 0.37 34.54
C CYS A 264 -1.75 -0.79 34.92
N GLY A 265 -3.00 -0.78 34.40
CA GLY A 265 -3.95 -1.88 34.60
C GLY A 265 -3.41 -3.22 34.10
N THR A 266 -2.76 -3.22 32.93
CA THR A 266 -2.15 -4.43 32.34
C THR A 266 -0.94 -4.91 33.15
N ALA A 267 -0.11 -3.99 33.65
CA ALA A 267 1.07 -4.29 34.46
C ALA A 267 0.72 -4.98 35.79
N LEU A 268 -0.43 -4.64 36.40
CA LEU A 268 -0.93 -5.32 37.61
C LEU A 268 -1.16 -6.82 37.35
N ILE A 269 -1.64 -7.19 36.17
CA ILE A 269 -1.88 -8.58 35.76
C ILE A 269 -0.59 -9.25 35.23
N ALA A 270 0.36 -8.47 34.73
CA ALA A 270 1.62 -9.00 34.22
C ALA A 270 2.43 -9.73 35.32
N ARG A 271 2.42 -9.24 36.57
CA ARG A 271 3.17 -9.87 37.68
C ARG A 271 2.84 -11.36 37.89
N PRO A 272 1.59 -11.79 38.10
CA PRO A 272 1.28 -13.22 38.23
C PRO A 272 1.61 -14.02 36.97
N PHE A 273 1.59 -13.39 35.78
CA PHE A 273 1.93 -14.09 34.52
C PHE A 273 3.44 -14.37 34.43
N VAL A 274 4.26 -13.37 34.79
CA VAL A 274 5.71 -13.51 34.87
C VAL A 274 6.10 -14.52 35.93
N LEU A 275 5.49 -14.49 37.12
CA LEU A 275 5.76 -15.47 38.17
C LEU A 275 5.39 -16.90 37.73
N ALA A 276 4.29 -17.09 37.01
CA ALA A 276 3.93 -18.38 36.43
C ALA A 276 4.96 -18.86 35.39
N ALA A 277 5.45 -17.95 34.55
CA ALA A 277 6.48 -18.23 33.54
C ALA A 277 7.85 -18.53 34.16
N LEU A 278 8.23 -17.86 35.26
CA LEU A 278 9.45 -18.15 36.00
C LEU A 278 9.38 -19.51 36.68
N ALA A 279 8.22 -19.89 37.23
CA ALA A 279 8.01 -21.21 37.80
C ALA A 279 8.08 -22.32 36.75
N LYS A 280 7.58 -22.06 35.53
CA LYS A 280 7.67 -22.98 34.41
C LYS A 280 7.78 -22.22 33.08
N PRO A 281 9.00 -22.14 32.49
CA PRO A 281 9.24 -21.28 31.34
C PRO A 281 8.48 -21.77 30.09
N PRO A 282 8.08 -20.84 29.19
CA PRO A 282 7.56 -21.17 27.86
C PRO A 282 8.55 -22.08 27.10
N ARG A 283 8.03 -23.14 26.47
CA ARG A 283 8.84 -24.10 25.71
C ARG A 283 8.21 -24.53 24.38
N GLU A 284 6.94 -24.21 24.17
CA GLU A 284 6.17 -24.65 23.01
C GLU A 284 5.66 -23.44 22.24
N TYR A 285 5.49 -23.55 20.91
CA TYR A 285 4.97 -22.48 20.06
C TYR A 285 3.77 -21.72 20.65
N PRO A 286 2.71 -22.37 21.19
CA PRO A 286 1.58 -21.66 21.79
C PRO A 286 1.98 -20.68 22.89
N THR A 287 2.90 -21.09 23.76
CA THR A 287 3.33 -20.28 24.92
C THR A 287 4.26 -19.15 24.52
N PHE A 288 5.15 -19.37 23.55
CA PHE A 288 5.96 -18.30 22.97
C PHE A 288 5.12 -17.28 22.19
N SER A 289 4.16 -17.74 21.37
CA SER A 289 3.29 -16.87 20.58
C SER A 289 2.44 -15.96 21.46
N VAL A 290 1.82 -16.50 22.52
CA VAL A 290 1.03 -15.70 23.46
C VAL A 290 1.92 -14.75 24.28
N ALA A 291 3.10 -15.18 24.71
CA ALA A 291 4.03 -14.29 25.41
C ALA A 291 4.49 -13.13 24.53
N ALA A 292 4.92 -13.43 23.30
CA ALA A 292 5.35 -12.42 22.32
C ALA A 292 4.21 -11.46 21.99
N ALA A 293 2.97 -11.95 21.88
CA ALA A 293 1.81 -11.08 21.67
C ALA A 293 1.57 -10.07 22.80
N MET A 294 1.75 -10.49 24.06
CA MET A 294 1.64 -9.59 25.21
C MET A 294 2.79 -8.57 25.26
N VAL A 295 3.98 -8.96 24.81
CA VAL A 295 5.11 -8.03 24.64
C VAL A 295 4.81 -7.02 23.54
N TRP A 296 4.27 -7.44 22.39
CA TRP A 296 3.84 -6.53 21.33
C TRP A 296 2.74 -5.58 21.79
N LEU A 297 1.76 -6.06 22.56
CA LEU A 297 0.75 -5.18 23.15
C LEU A 297 1.39 -4.10 24.03
N ALA A 298 2.34 -4.48 24.89
CA ALA A 298 3.04 -3.52 25.75
C ALA A 298 3.86 -2.51 24.94
N ILE A 299 4.65 -2.98 23.96
CA ILE A 299 5.45 -2.12 23.07
C ILE A 299 4.56 -1.13 22.33
N CYS A 300 3.50 -1.61 21.68
CA CYS A 300 2.59 -0.76 20.92
C CYS A 300 1.83 0.22 21.83
N LEU A 301 1.44 -0.19 23.04
CA LEU A 301 0.81 0.72 24.00
C LEU A 301 1.78 1.82 24.47
N ILE A 302 3.02 1.48 24.80
CA ILE A 302 4.06 2.46 25.17
C ILE A 302 4.31 3.42 24.02
N ALA A 303 4.51 2.91 22.81
CA ALA A 303 4.72 3.72 21.62
C ALA A 303 3.52 4.62 21.30
N THR A 304 2.29 4.10 21.40
CA THR A 304 1.07 4.91 21.17
C THR A 304 0.91 5.98 22.25
N THR A 305 1.23 5.65 23.51
CA THR A 305 1.18 6.60 24.63
C THR A 305 2.19 7.72 24.38
N TRP A 306 3.41 7.39 23.96
CA TRP A 306 4.44 8.36 23.58
C TRP A 306 3.97 9.24 22.44
N VAL A 307 3.52 8.66 21.32
CA VAL A 307 2.99 9.39 20.16
C VAL A 307 1.90 10.38 20.58
N PHE A 308 0.93 9.94 21.40
CA PHE A 308 -0.16 10.79 21.84
C PHE A 308 0.27 11.86 22.85
N PHE A 309 1.35 11.61 23.59
CA PHE A 309 1.91 12.56 24.54
C PHE A 309 2.76 13.64 23.86
N THR A 310 3.48 13.28 22.80
CA THR A 310 4.36 14.20 22.06
C THR A 310 3.68 14.87 20.87
N ALA A 311 2.50 14.41 20.47
CA ALA A 311 1.76 15.01 19.36
C ALA A 311 1.26 16.42 19.71
N GLU A 312 1.55 17.37 18.82
CA GLU A 312 1.07 18.74 18.92
C GLU A 312 -0.39 18.86 18.48
N THR A 313 -0.77 18.11 17.43
CA THR A 313 -2.14 18.03 16.93
C THR A 313 -2.74 16.63 17.06
N TRP A 314 -4.07 16.55 16.99
CA TRP A 314 -4.76 15.26 16.93
C TRP A 314 -4.48 14.48 15.64
N ALA A 315 -4.18 15.19 14.54
CA ALA A 315 -3.82 14.58 13.27
C ALA A 315 -2.50 13.81 13.39
N ASP A 316 -1.46 14.44 13.97
CA ASP A 316 -0.15 13.82 14.22
C ASP A 316 -0.28 12.58 15.10
N ALA A 317 -1.07 12.70 16.18
CA ALA A 317 -1.35 11.59 17.09
C ALA A 317 -1.97 10.41 16.33
N THR A 318 -2.96 10.68 15.48
CA THR A 318 -3.68 9.64 14.73
C THR A 318 -2.82 9.03 13.62
N GLN A 319 -2.00 9.81 12.93
CA GLN A 319 -1.05 9.31 11.93
C GLN A 319 -0.02 8.37 12.59
N GLY A 320 0.59 8.79 13.70
CA GLY A 320 1.54 7.95 14.42
C GLY A 320 0.90 6.67 14.99
N PHE A 321 -0.34 6.74 15.47
CA PHE A 321 -1.07 5.55 15.92
C PHE A 321 -1.43 4.60 14.78
N THR A 322 -1.92 5.11 13.65
CA THR A 322 -2.27 4.27 12.50
C THR A 322 -1.06 3.56 11.91
N TRP A 323 0.14 4.13 12.01
CA TRP A 323 1.41 3.45 11.69
C TRP A 323 1.65 2.19 12.55
N LEU A 324 1.21 2.18 13.82
CA LEU A 324 1.38 1.05 14.74
C LEU A 324 0.29 -0.03 14.61
N VAL A 325 -0.82 0.26 13.92
CA VAL A 325 -1.96 -0.67 13.80
C VAL A 325 -1.57 -2.02 13.18
N PRO A 326 -0.74 -2.12 12.12
CA PRO A 326 -0.30 -3.41 11.60
C PRO A 326 0.45 -4.26 12.64
N ALA A 327 1.27 -3.64 13.49
CA ALA A 327 1.96 -4.33 14.57
C ALA A 327 0.99 -4.79 15.68
N LEU A 328 -0.05 -4.01 15.99
CA LEU A 328 -1.13 -4.46 16.89
C LEU A 328 -1.94 -5.62 16.27
N ALA A 329 -2.24 -5.55 14.98
CA ALA A 329 -3.00 -6.59 14.28
C ALA A 329 -2.22 -7.90 14.17
N ALA A 330 -1.00 -7.87 13.63
CA ALA A 330 -0.19 -9.06 13.41
C ALA A 330 0.59 -9.49 14.67
N GLY A 331 1.19 -8.54 15.38
CA GLY A 331 2.03 -8.78 16.56
C GLY A 331 1.23 -9.16 17.81
N PHE A 332 0.07 -8.53 18.04
CA PHE A 332 -0.81 -8.85 19.16
C PHE A 332 -1.98 -9.76 18.75
N ALA A 333 -2.96 -9.27 17.99
CA ALA A 333 -4.22 -9.98 17.79
C ALA A 333 -4.05 -11.34 17.08
N ALA A 334 -3.29 -11.39 15.98
CA ALA A 334 -3.03 -12.63 15.25
C ALA A 334 -2.19 -13.61 16.07
N GLN A 335 -1.11 -13.15 16.74
CA GLN A 335 -0.27 -14.05 17.56
C GLN A 335 -1.02 -14.64 18.76
N VAL A 336 -1.90 -13.87 19.42
CA VAL A 336 -2.78 -14.44 20.47
C VAL A 336 -3.71 -15.49 19.87
N LEU A 337 -4.36 -15.18 18.75
CA LEU A 337 -5.28 -16.09 18.08
C LEU A 337 -4.60 -17.42 17.73
N PHE A 338 -3.48 -17.37 17.01
CA PHE A 338 -2.76 -18.58 16.58
C PHE A 338 -2.12 -19.33 17.76
N GLY A 339 -1.59 -18.61 18.75
CA GLY A 339 -1.06 -19.21 19.97
C GLY A 339 -2.13 -19.95 20.75
N ALA A 340 -3.26 -19.31 21.03
CA ALA A 340 -4.37 -19.90 21.78
C ALA A 340 -4.99 -21.10 21.03
N LEU A 341 -5.27 -20.98 19.73
CA LEU A 341 -5.86 -22.07 18.95
C LEU A 341 -4.92 -23.27 18.81
N SER A 342 -3.60 -23.04 18.70
CA SER A 342 -2.60 -24.11 18.67
C SER A 342 -2.59 -24.94 19.96
N TYR A 343 -3.04 -24.37 21.08
CA TYR A 343 -3.23 -25.09 22.35
C TYR A 343 -4.63 -25.70 22.48
N LEU A 344 -5.67 -24.90 22.23
CA LEU A 344 -7.06 -25.27 22.52
C LEU A 344 -7.62 -26.31 21.55
N LEU A 345 -7.27 -26.24 20.26
CA LEU A 345 -7.82 -27.13 19.25
C LEU A 345 -7.44 -28.60 19.49
N PRO A 346 -6.16 -28.96 19.80
CA PRO A 346 -5.80 -30.30 20.25
C PRO A 346 -6.63 -30.81 21.44
N VAL A 347 -6.89 -29.96 22.43
CA VAL A 347 -7.61 -30.32 23.66
C VAL A 347 -9.09 -30.60 23.36
N VAL A 348 -9.73 -29.74 22.56
CA VAL A 348 -11.15 -29.87 22.22
C VAL A 348 -11.44 -31.00 21.24
N LEU A 349 -10.50 -31.36 20.36
CA LEU A 349 -10.61 -32.53 19.50
C LEU A 349 -10.73 -33.85 20.30
N GLY A 350 -10.24 -33.89 21.54
CA GLY A 350 -10.38 -35.03 22.46
C GLY A 350 -9.72 -36.32 21.98
N GLY A 351 -10.14 -37.46 22.52
CA GLY A 351 -9.61 -38.80 22.20
C GLY A 351 -8.43 -39.26 23.06
N GLY A 352 -8.34 -38.74 24.28
CA GLY A 352 -7.36 -39.17 25.29
C GLY A 352 -5.97 -38.53 25.14
N PRO A 353 -5.07 -38.74 26.12
CA PRO A 353 -3.77 -38.05 26.19
C PRO A 353 -2.87 -38.31 24.98
N ALA A 354 -2.93 -39.49 24.37
CA ALA A 354 -2.13 -39.83 23.18
C ALA A 354 -2.54 -39.00 21.96
N ALA A 355 -3.84 -38.87 21.70
CA ALA A 355 -4.35 -38.10 20.56
C ALA A 355 -4.10 -36.60 20.71
N VAL A 356 -4.24 -36.06 21.93
CA VAL A 356 -3.91 -34.66 22.24
C VAL A 356 -2.42 -34.40 22.01
N ARG A 357 -1.53 -35.25 22.55
CA ARG A 357 -0.08 -35.12 22.35
C ARG A 357 0.31 -35.16 20.87
N ALA A 358 -0.24 -36.10 20.10
CA ALA A 358 0.04 -36.23 18.67
C ALA A 358 -0.36 -34.97 17.89
N ALA A 359 -1.51 -34.38 18.20
CA ALA A 359 -1.91 -33.10 17.60
C ALA A 359 -1.00 -31.95 18.03
N THR A 360 -0.71 -31.82 19.33
CA THR A 360 0.18 -30.76 19.87
C THR A 360 1.57 -30.79 19.22
N THR A 361 2.14 -31.97 18.97
CA THR A 361 3.44 -32.10 18.28
C THR A 361 3.41 -31.52 16.87
N GLU A 362 2.32 -31.69 16.11
CA GLU A 362 2.19 -31.07 14.79
C GLU A 362 2.05 -29.55 14.88
N PHE A 363 1.26 -29.02 15.83
CA PHE A 363 1.15 -27.56 16.01
C PHE A 363 2.44 -26.89 16.48
N ALA A 364 3.32 -27.62 17.18
CA ALA A 364 4.63 -27.14 17.60
C ALA A 364 5.70 -27.16 16.48
N ARG A 365 5.37 -27.70 15.30
CA ARG A 365 6.34 -27.90 14.22
C ARG A 365 6.86 -26.56 13.70
N LEU A 366 8.19 -26.49 13.52
CA LEU A 366 8.91 -25.26 13.15
C LEU A 366 8.58 -24.07 14.05
N GLY A 367 8.18 -24.32 15.31
CA GLY A 367 7.69 -23.29 16.22
C GLY A 367 8.68 -22.14 16.43
N ALA A 368 9.95 -22.47 16.68
CA ALA A 368 10.99 -21.46 16.88
C ALA A 368 11.24 -20.62 15.62
N LEU A 369 11.33 -21.23 14.43
CA LEU A 369 11.44 -20.54 13.14
C LEU A 369 10.29 -19.54 12.96
N ARG A 370 9.05 -20.00 13.14
CA ARG A 370 7.84 -19.17 12.98
C ARG A 370 7.85 -17.98 13.92
N ILE A 371 8.14 -18.20 15.20
CA ILE A 371 8.21 -17.11 16.20
C ILE A 371 9.29 -16.10 15.81
N THR A 372 10.48 -16.56 15.39
CA THR A 372 11.56 -15.66 15.00
C THR A 372 11.18 -14.81 13.79
N ILE A 373 10.72 -15.41 12.70
CA ILE A 373 10.39 -14.64 11.47
C ILE A 373 9.22 -13.67 11.67
N ILE A 374 8.21 -14.05 12.47
CA ILE A 374 7.07 -13.16 12.78
C ILE A 374 7.57 -11.95 13.57
N ASN A 375 8.31 -12.16 14.65
CA ASN A 375 8.66 -11.06 15.55
C ASN A 375 9.78 -10.17 14.99
N LEU A 376 10.83 -10.76 14.42
CA LEU A 376 11.93 -9.98 13.84
C LEU A 376 11.50 -9.28 12.55
N GLY A 377 10.71 -9.97 11.70
CA GLY A 377 10.14 -9.36 10.49
C GLY A 377 9.23 -8.16 10.81
N LEU A 378 8.36 -8.29 11.83
CA LEU A 378 7.52 -7.18 12.28
C LEU A 378 8.34 -6.00 12.85
N ALA A 379 9.37 -6.29 13.65
CA ALA A 379 10.24 -5.24 14.19
C ALA A 379 10.92 -4.43 13.07
N ILE A 380 11.42 -5.09 12.02
CA ILE A 380 12.03 -4.43 10.87
C ILE A 380 11.00 -3.61 10.09
N CYS A 381 9.77 -4.10 9.94
CA CYS A 381 8.72 -3.35 9.24
C CYS A 381 8.35 -2.03 9.92
N LEU A 382 8.60 -1.89 11.23
CA LEU A 382 8.38 -0.66 11.99
C LEU A 382 9.53 0.34 11.90
N LEU A 383 10.70 -0.08 11.40
CA LEU A 383 11.83 0.79 11.18
C LEU A 383 11.67 1.58 9.86
N PRO A 384 12.35 2.73 9.72
CA PRO A 384 12.45 3.46 8.46
C PRO A 384 13.34 2.68 7.48
N VAL A 385 12.79 1.62 6.88
CA VAL A 385 13.47 0.75 5.91
C VAL A 385 12.97 0.99 4.48
N PRO A 386 13.78 0.66 3.46
CA PRO A 386 13.37 0.70 2.06
C PRO A 386 12.09 -0.11 1.78
N SER A 387 11.36 0.24 0.73
CA SER A 387 10.06 -0.37 0.40
C SER A 387 10.18 -1.88 0.21
N TRP A 388 11.17 -2.34 -0.56
CA TRP A 388 11.42 -3.76 -0.81
C TRP A 388 11.79 -4.55 0.44
N VAL A 389 12.56 -3.97 1.36
CA VAL A 389 12.84 -4.58 2.67
C VAL A 389 11.54 -4.80 3.44
N ARG A 390 10.66 -3.80 3.47
CA ARG A 390 9.35 -3.90 4.13
C ARG A 390 8.46 -4.97 3.46
N VAL A 391 8.47 -5.06 2.13
CA VAL A 391 7.71 -6.08 1.38
C VAL A 391 8.19 -7.49 1.72
N LEU A 392 9.49 -7.76 1.64
CA LEU A 392 10.04 -9.10 1.91
C LEU A 392 9.86 -9.51 3.38
N CYS A 393 10.11 -8.60 4.34
CA CYS A 393 9.90 -8.87 5.75
C CYS A 393 8.43 -9.12 6.10
N SER A 394 7.50 -8.32 5.57
CA SER A 394 6.06 -8.54 5.78
C SER A 394 5.59 -9.84 5.14
N GLY A 395 6.15 -10.24 3.98
CA GLY A 395 5.94 -11.55 3.38
C GLY A 395 6.34 -12.71 4.30
N LEU A 396 7.51 -12.63 4.94
CA LEU A 396 7.94 -13.64 5.93
C LEU A 396 7.02 -13.71 7.16
N VAL A 397 6.52 -12.56 7.63
CA VAL A 397 5.55 -12.51 8.73
C VAL A 397 4.26 -13.24 8.33
N VAL A 398 3.72 -12.93 7.15
CA VAL A 398 2.52 -13.60 6.62
C VAL A 398 2.76 -15.10 6.49
N LEU A 399 3.89 -15.55 5.95
CA LEU A 399 4.24 -16.97 5.85
C LEU A 399 4.28 -17.67 7.23
N GLY A 400 4.89 -17.03 8.24
CA GLY A 400 4.97 -17.58 9.60
C GLY A 400 3.60 -17.76 10.26
N LEU A 401 2.69 -16.80 10.04
CA LEU A 401 1.30 -16.84 10.52
C LEU A 401 0.47 -17.86 9.72
N ALA A 402 0.53 -17.81 8.38
CA ALA A 402 -0.22 -18.66 7.46
C ALA A 402 0.12 -20.15 7.61
N ALA A 403 1.32 -20.49 8.06
CA ALA A 403 1.73 -21.85 8.37
C ALA A 403 0.79 -22.56 9.38
N PHE A 404 -0.01 -21.82 10.16
CA PHE A 404 -1.04 -22.41 11.02
C PHE A 404 -2.09 -23.22 10.25
N LEU A 405 -2.49 -22.81 9.05
CA LEU A 405 -3.54 -23.47 8.26
C LEU A 405 -3.19 -24.93 7.89
N PRO A 406 -2.05 -25.24 7.25
CA PRO A 406 -1.67 -26.63 6.98
C PRO A 406 -1.44 -27.43 8.27
N LEU A 407 -0.99 -26.80 9.36
CA LEU A 407 -0.79 -27.47 10.65
C LEU A 407 -2.11 -27.91 11.29
N ILE A 408 -3.23 -27.20 11.08
CA ILE A 408 -4.55 -27.67 11.50
C ILE A 408 -4.88 -29.03 10.87
N PHE A 409 -4.75 -29.14 9.55
CA PHE A 409 -5.04 -30.39 8.85
C PHE A 409 -4.13 -31.53 9.29
N ARG A 410 -2.84 -31.25 9.48
CA ARG A 410 -1.86 -32.23 9.97
C ARG A 410 -2.17 -32.67 11.41
N GLY A 411 -2.48 -31.74 12.31
CA GLY A 411 -2.85 -32.01 13.69
C GLY A 411 -4.11 -32.86 13.81
N ILE A 412 -5.14 -32.55 13.01
CA ILE A 412 -6.37 -33.36 12.93
C ILE A 412 -6.06 -34.78 12.44
N ARG A 413 -5.23 -34.93 11.40
CA ARG A 413 -4.82 -36.25 10.87
C ARG A 413 -4.03 -37.05 11.90
N ALA A 414 -3.11 -36.41 12.62
CA ALA A 414 -2.32 -37.03 13.68
C ALA A 414 -3.21 -37.49 14.86
N SER A 415 -4.13 -36.63 15.30
CA SER A 415 -5.12 -36.97 16.34
C SER A 415 -5.97 -38.19 15.93
N ARG A 416 -6.49 -38.21 14.70
CA ARG A 416 -7.29 -39.33 14.18
C ARG A 416 -6.50 -40.64 14.13
N ARG A 417 -5.23 -40.60 13.70
CA ARG A 417 -4.34 -41.77 13.67
C ARG A 417 -4.10 -42.33 15.08
N ALA A 418 -3.80 -41.46 16.04
CA ALA A 418 -3.59 -41.86 17.43
C ALA A 418 -4.86 -42.41 18.10
N LYS A 419 -6.06 -41.96 17.68
CA LYS A 419 -7.34 -42.55 18.13
C LYS A 419 -7.58 -43.94 17.54
N LYS A 420 -7.17 -44.16 16.28
CA LYS A 420 -7.31 -45.46 15.60
C LYS A 420 -6.34 -46.51 16.15
N ASN A 421 -5.14 -46.09 16.52
CA ASN A 421 -4.07 -46.95 17.01
C ASN A 421 -3.68 -46.52 18.44
N PRO A 422 -4.49 -46.85 19.47
CA PRO A 422 -4.15 -46.52 20.84
C PRO A 422 -2.87 -47.27 21.27
N PRO A 423 -1.99 -46.64 22.06
CA PRO A 423 -0.79 -47.31 22.56
C PRO A 423 -1.16 -48.52 23.42
N GLU A 424 -0.40 -49.61 23.30
CA GLU A 424 -0.63 -50.83 24.07
C GLU A 424 -0.55 -50.57 25.58
N PRO A 425 -1.39 -51.26 26.40
CA PRO A 425 -1.33 -51.15 27.84
C PRO A 425 0.02 -51.65 28.35
N VAL A 426 0.69 -50.82 29.14
CA VAL A 426 2.00 -51.11 29.70
C VAL A 426 1.89 -52.30 30.67
N THR A 427 2.51 -53.42 30.31
CA THR A 427 2.68 -54.61 31.17
C THR A 427 4.15 -54.69 31.59
N GLY A 428 4.43 -54.81 32.90
CA GLY A 428 5.82 -54.95 33.42
C GLY A 428 6.15 -54.13 34.67
N ASN A 429 7.41 -54.20 35.10
CA ASN A 429 7.92 -53.53 36.30
C ASN A 429 7.92 -52.00 36.12
N ARG A 430 6.91 -51.37 36.73
CA ARG A 430 6.59 -49.94 36.63
C ARG A 430 7.75 -49.03 37.03
N THR A 431 8.61 -49.45 37.97
CA THR A 431 9.70 -48.63 38.51
C THR A 431 10.85 -48.49 37.51
N ALA A 432 11.25 -49.60 36.87
CA ALA A 432 12.29 -49.62 35.85
C ALA A 432 11.85 -48.89 34.57
N GLN A 433 10.59 -49.07 34.17
CA GLN A 433 10.02 -48.38 33.01
C GLN A 433 9.90 -46.86 33.24
N VAL A 434 9.53 -46.40 34.44
CA VAL A 434 9.50 -44.96 34.76
C VAL A 434 10.90 -44.34 34.74
N ALA A 435 11.93 -45.07 35.15
CA ALA A 435 13.33 -44.63 35.05
C ALA A 435 13.78 -44.52 33.59
N ALA A 436 13.55 -45.56 32.78
CA ALA A 436 13.88 -45.56 31.35
C ALA A 436 13.12 -44.45 30.58
N MET A 437 11.83 -44.24 30.87
CA MET A 437 11.04 -43.15 30.27
C MET A 437 11.53 -41.76 30.68
N LYS A 438 12.09 -41.59 31.89
CA LYS A 438 12.69 -40.33 32.32
C LYS A 438 13.98 -40.05 31.55
N GLU A 439 14.82 -41.06 31.36
CA GLU A 439 16.08 -40.95 30.63
C GLU A 439 15.85 -40.68 29.13
N GLU A 440 14.95 -41.43 28.50
CA GLU A 440 14.53 -41.21 27.11
C GLU A 440 13.93 -39.80 26.92
N ARG A 441 13.14 -39.34 27.89
CA ARG A 441 12.57 -37.98 27.87
C ARG A 441 13.64 -36.90 28.01
N ALA A 442 14.66 -37.11 28.84
CA ALA A 442 15.77 -36.16 29.01
C ALA A 442 16.60 -36.03 27.73
N VAL A 443 16.88 -37.15 27.05
CA VAL A 443 17.55 -37.16 25.73
C VAL A 443 16.71 -36.43 24.69
N LYS A 444 15.41 -36.73 24.64
CA LYS A 444 14.47 -36.09 23.71
C LYS A 444 14.35 -34.58 23.95
N GLU A 445 14.26 -34.14 25.20
CA GLU A 445 14.24 -32.70 25.55
C GLU A 445 15.54 -31.99 25.11
N LYS A 446 16.71 -32.61 25.27
CA LYS A 446 17.99 -32.04 24.80
C LYS A 446 18.02 -31.91 23.28
N GLN A 447 17.51 -32.91 22.56
CA GLN A 447 17.41 -32.88 21.10
C GLN A 447 16.41 -31.84 20.60
N GLU A 448 15.24 -31.73 21.24
CA GLU A 448 14.22 -30.73 20.94
C GLU A 448 14.75 -29.31 21.15
N ASN A 449 15.50 -29.05 22.23
CA ASN A 449 16.13 -27.75 22.48
C ASN A 449 17.19 -27.39 21.41
N ARG A 450 18.03 -28.34 21.01
CA ARG A 450 19.02 -28.12 19.94
C ARG A 450 18.33 -27.79 18.61
N ASN A 451 17.27 -28.53 18.29
CA ASN A 451 16.48 -28.28 17.07
C ASN A 451 15.79 -26.90 17.13
N ALA A 452 15.25 -26.51 18.28
CA ALA A 452 14.64 -25.19 18.47
C ALA A 452 15.64 -24.06 18.23
N LEU A 453 16.87 -24.16 18.74
CA LEU A 453 17.93 -23.19 18.49
C LEU A 453 18.30 -23.12 17.00
N ALA A 454 18.45 -24.27 16.34
CA ALA A 454 18.74 -24.32 14.90
C ALA A 454 17.63 -23.67 14.06
N PHE A 455 16.36 -23.93 14.39
CA PHE A 455 15.22 -23.31 13.72
C PHE A 455 15.10 -21.80 14.01
N ALA A 456 15.42 -21.36 15.22
CA ALA A 456 15.50 -19.93 15.53
C ALA A 456 16.60 -19.24 14.71
N ALA A 457 17.80 -19.84 14.64
CA ALA A 457 18.91 -19.32 13.83
C ALA A 457 18.55 -19.27 12.33
N ALA A 458 17.87 -20.30 11.81
CA ALA A 458 17.36 -20.30 10.44
C ALA A 458 16.34 -19.16 10.21
N GLY A 459 15.52 -18.83 11.22
CA GLY A 459 14.61 -17.70 11.15
C GLY A 459 15.32 -16.35 11.11
N VAL A 460 16.37 -16.17 11.91
CA VAL A 460 17.21 -14.98 11.86
C VAL A 460 17.86 -14.85 10.48
N ALA A 461 18.47 -15.94 9.98
CA ALA A 461 19.10 -15.96 8.66
C ALA A 461 18.10 -15.63 7.54
N ALA A 462 16.88 -16.17 7.57
CA ALA A 462 15.84 -15.87 6.59
C ALA A 462 15.47 -14.38 6.58
N VAL A 463 15.34 -13.76 7.75
CA VAL A 463 15.04 -12.32 7.85
C VAL A 463 16.21 -11.47 7.39
N LEU A 464 17.45 -11.82 7.76
CA LEU A 464 18.65 -11.11 7.29
C LEU A 464 18.80 -11.21 5.77
N LEU A 465 18.51 -12.37 5.18
CA LEU A 465 18.48 -12.54 3.73
C LEU A 465 17.38 -11.69 3.07
N ALA A 466 16.21 -11.56 3.69
CA ALA A 466 15.15 -10.68 3.20
C ALA A 466 15.55 -9.20 3.25
N VAL A 467 16.26 -8.77 4.30
CA VAL A 467 16.81 -7.40 4.39
C VAL A 467 17.87 -7.18 3.31
N ALA A 468 18.85 -8.08 3.20
CA ALA A 468 19.93 -7.98 2.22
C ALA A 468 19.38 -7.98 0.78
N GLY A 469 18.43 -8.86 0.47
CA GLY A 469 17.76 -8.90 -0.83
C GLY A 469 16.94 -7.64 -1.09
N GLY A 470 16.22 -7.12 -0.09
CA GLY A 470 15.45 -5.89 -0.23
C GLY A 470 16.32 -4.65 -0.46
N VAL A 471 17.49 -4.58 0.17
CA VAL A 471 18.49 -3.53 -0.07
C VAL A 471 19.13 -3.66 -1.46
N ALA A 472 19.44 -4.88 -1.90
CA ALA A 472 20.02 -5.12 -3.22
C ALA A 472 19.06 -4.75 -4.37
N LEU A 473 17.75 -4.83 -4.15
CA LEU A 473 16.71 -4.43 -5.10
C LEU A 473 16.47 -2.91 -5.16
N ASP A 474 16.99 -2.14 -4.20
CA ASP A 474 16.92 -0.66 -4.16
C ASP A 474 18.18 -0.06 -3.50
N PRO A 475 19.32 -0.04 -4.23
CA PRO A 475 20.59 0.47 -3.70
C PRO A 475 20.55 1.98 -3.39
N SER A 476 19.75 2.74 -4.13
CA SER A 476 19.54 4.18 -3.97
C SER A 476 19.02 4.58 -2.58
N ALA A 477 18.23 3.72 -1.95
CA ALA A 477 17.68 3.98 -0.62
C ALA A 477 18.71 3.90 0.52
N THR A 478 19.90 3.34 0.28
CA THR A 478 20.96 3.25 1.32
C THR A 478 21.70 4.57 1.54
N SER A 479 21.76 5.43 0.53
CA SER A 479 22.36 6.77 0.63
C SER A 479 21.55 7.71 1.54
N ALA A 480 20.24 7.52 1.63
CA ALA A 480 19.35 8.32 2.48
C ALA A 480 19.47 8.01 3.98
N ILE A 481 19.89 6.79 4.35
CA ILE A 481 20.01 6.36 5.75
C ILE A 481 21.24 7.01 6.43
N ASN A 482 22.30 7.31 5.67
CA ASN A 482 23.48 8.00 6.18
C ASN A 482 23.29 9.52 6.32
N ALA A 483 22.31 10.12 5.66
CA ALA A 483 22.03 11.56 5.74
C ALA A 483 21.16 11.94 6.97
N SER A 484 20.45 10.99 7.59
CA SER A 484 19.53 11.25 8.70
C SER A 484 20.21 11.39 10.07
N SER A 485 21.53 11.27 10.18
CA SER A 485 22.26 11.28 11.46
C SER A 485 22.95 12.61 11.80
N THR A 486 22.80 13.67 10.99
CA THR A 486 23.45 14.97 11.21
C THR A 486 22.54 16.17 10.87
N SER A 487 21.44 16.35 11.59
CA SER A 487 20.79 17.66 11.69
C SER A 487 21.18 18.33 13.01
N ALA A 488 22.08 19.30 12.97
CA ALA A 488 22.33 20.21 14.10
C ALA A 488 21.08 21.08 14.32
N GLU A 489 20.62 21.22 15.57
CA GLU A 489 19.53 22.14 15.92
C GLU A 489 19.92 23.59 15.59
N VAL A 490 19.12 24.25 14.75
CA VAL A 490 19.28 25.67 14.41
C VAL A 490 18.65 26.51 15.53
N ALA A 491 19.41 27.47 16.09
CA ALA A 491 18.93 28.36 17.15
C ALA A 491 17.83 29.31 16.64
N ALA A 492 16.77 29.50 17.44
CA ALA A 492 15.67 30.41 17.11
C ALA A 492 16.13 31.88 17.17
N THR A 493 15.79 32.67 16.15
CA THR A 493 16.09 34.12 16.08
C THR A 493 15.15 34.96 16.96
N GLY A 494 13.97 34.42 17.29
CA GLY A 494 12.88 35.13 17.97
C GLY A 494 11.98 35.94 17.03
N GLU A 495 12.27 35.97 15.73
CA GLU A 495 11.46 36.65 14.72
C GLU A 495 10.41 35.71 14.10
N THR A 496 9.28 36.28 13.63
CA THR A 496 8.19 35.52 12.98
C THR A 496 8.02 35.99 11.53
N THR A 497 8.14 35.06 10.59
CA THR A 497 7.81 35.25 9.18
C THR A 497 6.37 34.80 8.96
N ARG A 498 5.50 35.69 8.46
CA ARG A 498 4.10 35.36 8.15
C ARG A 498 3.85 35.54 6.65
N VAL A 499 3.27 34.51 6.02
CA VAL A 499 3.03 34.49 4.56
C VAL A 499 1.57 34.14 4.28
N SER A 500 0.99 34.74 3.25
CA SER A 500 -0.35 34.37 2.77
C SER A 500 -0.21 33.52 1.51
N VAL A 501 -0.93 32.39 1.48
CA VAL A 501 -0.92 31.41 0.40
C VAL A 501 -2.36 31.14 -0.02
N GLU A 502 -2.62 31.17 -1.31
CA GLU A 502 -3.91 30.82 -1.89
C GLU A 502 -3.82 29.44 -2.54
N ALA A 503 -4.83 28.60 -2.35
CA ALA A 503 -5.01 27.34 -3.04
C ALA A 503 -6.12 27.52 -4.09
N LYS A 504 -5.76 27.39 -5.36
CA LYS A 504 -6.68 27.54 -6.51
C LYS A 504 -6.13 26.79 -7.71
N ASP A 505 -7.01 26.22 -8.54
CA ASP A 505 -6.64 25.68 -9.86
C ASP A 505 -5.50 24.65 -9.74
N MET A 506 -5.58 23.76 -8.74
CA MET A 506 -4.57 22.74 -8.39
C MET A 506 -3.17 23.30 -8.05
N ARG A 507 -3.07 24.54 -7.58
CA ARG A 507 -1.79 25.20 -7.24
C ARG A 507 -1.85 25.99 -5.94
N PHE A 508 -0.70 26.12 -5.27
CA PHE A 508 -0.49 27.11 -4.21
C PHE A 508 0.14 28.38 -4.77
N THR A 509 -0.37 29.54 -4.38
CA THR A 509 0.14 30.86 -4.80
C THR A 509 0.43 31.73 -3.58
N PRO A 510 1.70 32.07 -3.29
CA PRO A 510 2.90 31.60 -3.99
C PRO A 510 3.15 30.10 -3.77
N ALA A 511 3.78 29.42 -4.73
CA ALA A 511 4.16 28.00 -4.61
C ALA A 511 5.45 27.80 -3.80
N ARG A 512 6.16 28.89 -3.49
CA ARG A 512 7.42 28.89 -2.75
C ARG A 512 7.52 30.12 -1.86
N VAL A 513 8.08 29.96 -0.67
CA VAL A 513 8.39 31.06 0.26
C VAL A 513 9.80 30.92 0.82
N ASP A 514 10.55 32.01 0.85
CA ASP A 514 11.88 32.07 1.47
C ASP A 514 11.75 32.54 2.92
N VAL A 515 12.34 31.80 3.85
CA VAL A 515 12.25 32.05 5.30
C VAL A 515 13.65 32.03 5.90
N PRO A 516 14.08 33.07 6.63
CA PRO A 516 15.38 33.05 7.31
C PRO A 516 15.50 31.89 8.30
N ALA A 517 16.64 31.19 8.27
CA ALA A 517 16.91 30.10 9.18
C ALA A 517 16.87 30.60 10.65
N GLY A 518 16.06 29.95 11.49
CA GLY A 518 15.80 30.30 12.87
C GLY A 518 14.53 31.13 13.12
N ASN A 519 13.85 31.63 12.08
CA ASN A 519 12.55 32.32 12.22
C ASN A 519 11.40 31.32 12.45
N ARG A 520 10.36 31.76 13.19
CA ARG A 520 9.07 31.05 13.25
C ARG A 520 8.24 31.37 12.01
N LEU A 521 7.71 30.38 11.30
CA LEU A 521 6.87 30.59 10.12
C LEU A 521 5.38 30.39 10.42
N ILE A 522 4.54 31.33 10.01
CA ILE A 522 3.07 31.20 10.00
C ILE A 522 2.57 31.37 8.56
N ILE A 523 1.79 30.42 8.06
CA ILE A 523 1.19 30.42 6.72
C ILE A 523 -0.32 30.65 6.85
N ASP A 524 -0.84 31.75 6.34
CA ASP A 524 -2.28 31.98 6.17
C ASP A 524 -2.72 31.39 4.83
N LEU A 525 -3.33 30.20 4.86
CA LEU A 525 -3.80 29.49 3.67
C LEU A 525 -5.28 29.77 3.43
N LYS A 526 -5.65 30.16 2.21
CA LYS A 526 -7.04 30.31 1.77
C LYS A 526 -7.33 29.45 0.55
N ASN A 527 -8.39 28.65 0.59
CA ASN A 527 -8.92 28.01 -0.60
C ASN A 527 -9.77 29.03 -1.37
N THR A 528 -9.30 29.44 -2.55
CA THR A 528 -9.98 30.37 -3.45
C THR A 528 -10.55 29.67 -4.69
N ASP A 529 -10.52 28.34 -4.71
CA ASP A 529 -11.17 27.52 -5.73
C ASP A 529 -12.70 27.58 -5.59
N ASP A 530 -13.42 27.39 -6.69
CA ASP A 530 -14.88 27.48 -6.74
C ASP A 530 -15.56 26.16 -6.39
N GLN A 531 -14.89 25.02 -6.63
CA GLN A 531 -15.47 23.68 -6.43
C GLN A 531 -14.56 22.74 -5.65
N ASP A 532 -13.25 22.86 -5.80
CA ASP A 532 -12.33 21.87 -5.26
C ASP A 532 -11.96 22.12 -3.79
N ILE A 533 -11.72 21.02 -3.08
CA ILE A 533 -11.23 21.02 -1.70
C ILE A 533 -9.72 20.92 -1.75
N HIS A 534 -9.04 21.68 -0.90
CA HIS A 534 -7.59 21.69 -0.81
C HIS A 534 -7.12 21.61 0.63
N ASP A 535 -5.92 21.09 0.85
CA ASP A 535 -5.18 21.21 2.10
C ASP A 535 -3.70 21.50 1.77
N LEU A 536 -2.89 21.82 2.77
CA LEU A 536 -1.45 21.93 2.68
C LEU A 536 -0.83 21.09 3.78
N VAL A 537 -0.08 20.07 3.37
CA VAL A 537 0.69 19.16 4.21
C VAL A 537 2.17 19.42 3.98
N LEU A 538 2.93 19.64 5.04
CA LEU A 538 4.38 19.82 5.00
C LEU A 538 5.09 18.52 5.39
N ALA A 539 6.26 18.27 4.82
CA ALA A 539 7.08 17.07 5.05
C ALA A 539 7.44 16.84 6.53
N LYS A 540 7.42 17.91 7.35
CA LYS A 540 7.64 17.86 8.80
C LYS A 540 6.37 17.54 9.62
N GLY A 541 5.26 17.19 8.97
CA GLY A 541 4.03 16.73 9.62
C GLY A 541 2.95 17.79 9.84
N HIS A 542 3.24 19.07 9.58
CA HIS A 542 2.24 20.14 9.70
C HIS A 542 1.19 20.03 8.59
N ASP A 543 -0.09 20.20 8.93
CA ASP A 543 -1.24 20.02 8.02
C ASP A 543 -2.29 21.12 8.27
N SER A 544 -2.79 21.75 7.21
CA SER A 544 -3.77 22.86 7.30
C SER A 544 -5.20 22.41 7.64
N GLY A 545 -5.50 21.12 7.53
CA GLY A 545 -6.83 20.56 7.38
C GLY A 545 -7.40 20.79 5.98
N ARG A 546 -8.43 20.02 5.62
CA ARG A 546 -9.19 20.22 4.39
C ARG A 546 -9.98 21.52 4.46
N LEU A 547 -9.76 22.39 3.49
CA LEU A 547 -10.42 23.67 3.28
C LEU A 547 -11.44 23.53 2.14
N ALA A 548 -12.71 23.78 2.43
CA ALA A 548 -13.72 23.91 1.38
C ALA A 548 -13.52 25.20 0.55
N PRO A 549 -14.12 25.31 -0.65
CA PRO A 549 -14.18 26.55 -1.42
C PRO A 549 -14.50 27.79 -0.56
N GLY A 550 -13.61 28.79 -0.58
CA GLY A 550 -13.74 30.03 0.18
C GLY A 550 -13.27 29.99 1.65
N GLU A 551 -12.87 28.82 2.18
CA GLU A 551 -12.41 28.67 3.56
C GLU A 551 -10.95 29.14 3.73
N SER A 552 -10.58 29.59 4.94
CA SER A 552 -9.21 30.01 5.27
C SER A 552 -8.76 29.46 6.62
N THR A 553 -7.47 29.22 6.78
CA THR A 553 -6.83 28.75 8.01
C THR A 553 -5.42 29.33 8.16
N SER A 554 -4.88 29.32 9.37
CA SER A 554 -3.48 29.69 9.64
C SER A 554 -2.73 28.48 10.15
N LEU A 555 -1.66 28.09 9.45
CA LEU A 555 -0.75 27.01 9.79
C LEU A 555 0.53 27.57 10.41
N ASP A 556 0.79 27.28 11.67
CA ASP A 556 2.06 27.59 12.33
C ASP A 556 3.04 26.43 12.11
N VAL A 557 4.14 26.70 11.42
CA VAL A 557 5.14 25.71 11.00
C VAL A 557 6.32 25.64 11.98
N GLY A 558 6.35 26.53 12.99
CA GLY A 558 7.43 26.57 13.97
C GLY A 558 8.74 27.13 13.40
N ILE A 559 9.86 26.79 14.04
CA ILE A 559 11.19 27.32 13.70
C ILE A 559 11.75 26.63 12.45
N ILE A 560 12.07 27.42 11.43
CA ILE A 560 12.59 26.91 10.15
C ILE A 560 14.12 26.84 10.20
N GLY A 561 14.69 25.63 10.18
CA GLY A 561 16.15 25.43 10.17
C GLY A 561 16.72 24.81 8.89
N ALA A 562 15.86 24.35 8.00
CA ALA A 562 16.21 23.69 6.74
C ALA A 562 15.00 23.74 5.80
N ASP A 563 15.23 23.54 4.51
CA ASP A 563 14.18 23.50 3.49
C ASP A 563 13.10 22.47 3.83
N ILE A 564 11.85 22.79 3.50
CA ILE A 564 10.67 21.96 3.78
C ILE A 564 9.77 21.94 2.56
N ASP A 565 9.52 20.75 2.03
CA ASP A 565 8.53 20.53 0.99
C ASP A 565 7.12 20.43 1.58
N GLY A 566 6.13 20.82 0.78
CA GLY A 566 4.70 20.75 1.08
C GLY A 566 3.88 20.34 -0.14
N TRP A 567 2.66 19.87 0.09
CA TRP A 567 1.75 19.43 -0.97
C TRP A 567 0.29 19.38 -0.49
N CYS A 568 -0.66 19.34 -1.42
CA CYS A 568 -2.04 18.99 -1.14
C CYS A 568 -2.21 17.46 -1.09
N SER A 569 -2.75 16.95 0.01
CA SER A 569 -2.97 15.53 0.31
C SER A 569 -4.24 14.95 -0.32
N ILE A 570 -5.09 15.80 -0.89
CA ILE A 570 -6.25 15.35 -1.66
C ILE A 570 -5.75 14.48 -2.82
N ALA A 571 -6.37 13.32 -2.98
CA ALA A 571 -5.91 12.30 -3.92
C ALA A 571 -5.83 12.89 -5.33
N GLY A 572 -4.68 12.73 -5.99
CA GLY A 572 -4.41 13.31 -7.31
C GLY A 572 -3.77 14.70 -7.26
N HIS A 573 -4.08 15.54 -6.28
CA HIS A 573 -3.71 16.96 -6.31
C HIS A 573 -2.18 17.17 -6.25
N LYS A 574 -1.48 16.42 -5.40
CA LYS A 574 -0.01 16.42 -5.39
C LYS A 574 0.58 16.00 -6.75
N GLN A 575 0.00 14.97 -7.37
CA GLN A 575 0.47 14.48 -8.68
C GLN A 575 0.20 15.49 -9.80
N MET A 576 -0.86 16.29 -9.67
CA MET A 576 -1.23 17.39 -10.58
C MET A 576 -0.46 18.69 -10.30
N GLY A 577 0.61 18.66 -9.48
CA GLY A 577 1.49 19.82 -9.27
C GLY A 577 1.12 20.71 -8.09
N MET A 578 0.18 20.29 -7.24
CA MET A 578 -0.21 21.03 -6.04
C MET A 578 0.82 20.85 -4.91
N VAL A 579 2.03 21.36 -5.14
CA VAL A 579 3.21 21.32 -4.29
C VAL A 579 3.60 22.73 -3.82
N PHE A 580 4.22 22.81 -2.64
CA PHE A 580 4.63 24.05 -2.00
C PHE A 580 6.06 23.87 -1.46
N ALA A 581 6.89 24.91 -1.50
CA ALA A 581 8.26 24.83 -1.00
C ALA A 581 8.58 25.96 0.00
N ILE A 582 9.21 25.61 1.12
CA ILE A 582 9.74 26.56 2.09
C ILE A 582 11.26 26.47 2.04
N ASN A 583 11.93 27.54 1.63
CA ASN A 583 13.40 27.58 1.59
C ASN A 583 13.95 28.26 2.83
N ALA A 584 14.89 27.63 3.53
CA ALA A 584 15.57 28.18 4.67
C ALA A 584 16.81 29.00 4.23
N THR A 585 16.70 30.33 4.26
CA THR A 585 17.79 31.22 3.85
C THR A 585 18.78 31.46 4.99
N GLY A 586 20.09 31.39 4.72
CA GLY A 586 21.15 31.75 5.68
C GLY A 586 21.84 30.58 6.44
N ALA A 587 21.48 29.32 6.19
CA ALA A 587 22.07 28.16 6.90
C ALA A 587 23.54 27.82 6.53
N ALA A 588 24.17 28.55 5.61
CA ALA A 588 25.47 28.22 5.02
C ALA A 588 26.67 29.08 5.52
N ALA A 589 26.51 29.92 6.53
CA ALA A 589 27.58 30.85 6.95
C ALA A 589 28.68 30.25 7.86
N ASP A 590 28.45 29.12 8.54
CA ASP A 590 29.38 28.64 9.58
C ASP A 590 30.28 27.44 9.19
N ARG A 591 30.24 26.98 7.94
CA ARG A 591 31.04 25.80 7.52
C ARG A 591 32.46 26.12 7.01
N ASN A 592 32.82 27.38 6.83
CA ASN A 592 34.11 27.79 6.25
C ASN A 592 35.13 28.41 7.23
N ALA A 593 34.89 28.37 8.54
CA ALA A 593 35.79 28.95 9.54
C ALA A 593 36.66 27.94 10.30
N ALA A 594 36.54 26.63 10.02
CA ALA A 594 37.19 25.58 10.80
C ALA A 594 38.19 24.72 10.02
N ASP A 595 38.94 25.29 9.06
CA ASP A 595 40.08 24.58 8.45
C ASP A 595 41.24 25.50 8.02
N ARG A 596 41.54 26.54 8.81
CA ARG A 596 42.65 27.47 8.55
C ARG A 596 43.75 27.51 9.61
N ASP A 597 43.82 26.52 10.49
CA ASP A 597 44.93 26.40 11.45
C ASP A 597 45.54 24.99 11.44
N ARG A 598 46.35 24.72 10.40
CA ARG A 598 47.49 23.81 10.49
C ARG A 598 48.57 24.18 9.47
N ALA A 599 49.53 24.96 9.94
CA ALA A 599 50.80 25.23 9.25
C ALA A 599 51.83 24.10 9.55
N PRO A 600 53.05 24.12 8.98
CA PRO A 600 53.46 23.19 7.93
C PRO A 600 54.65 22.29 8.34
N GLY A 601 54.83 21.16 7.64
CA GLY A 601 55.89 20.19 7.97
C GLY A 601 56.45 19.43 6.78
N SER A 602 57.47 20.04 6.15
CA SER A 602 58.66 19.47 5.52
C SER A 602 58.58 18.43 4.38
N ALA A 603 59.20 18.86 3.28
CA ALA A 603 60.25 18.19 2.50
C ALA A 603 59.86 17.48 1.19
N ALA A 604 60.30 18.13 0.11
CA ALA A 604 60.40 17.68 -1.27
C ALA A 604 61.47 16.61 -1.48
N ALA A 605 61.33 15.83 -2.57
CA ALA A 605 62.45 15.44 -3.43
C ALA A 605 61.95 15.01 -4.82
N ASP A 606 62.55 15.62 -5.83
CA ASP A 606 62.41 15.41 -7.28
C ASP A 606 62.91 14.04 -7.78
N GLY A 607 62.42 13.62 -8.97
CA GLY A 607 63.05 12.59 -9.80
C GLY A 607 62.19 12.11 -10.99
N MET A 608 62.43 12.67 -12.18
CA MET A 608 61.95 12.18 -13.50
C MET A 608 62.81 10.98 -14.02
N PRO A 609 62.66 10.47 -15.27
CA PRO A 609 61.52 9.82 -15.95
C PRO A 609 61.91 8.47 -16.64
N GLY A 610 60.91 7.69 -17.09
CA GLY A 610 61.04 6.86 -18.33
C GLY A 610 60.85 5.33 -18.23
N MET A 611 59.98 4.84 -19.13
CA MET A 611 59.87 3.51 -19.78
C MET A 611 58.60 2.69 -19.53
N ASP A 612 57.54 3.07 -20.28
CA ASP A 612 56.89 2.32 -21.36
C ASP A 612 56.43 0.86 -21.14
N HIS A 613 55.13 0.60 -21.37
CA HIS A 613 54.64 -0.13 -22.56
C HIS A 613 53.09 -0.17 -22.61
N ASP A 614 52.54 0.39 -23.71
CA ASP A 614 51.43 -0.09 -24.56
C ASP A 614 50.07 -0.50 -23.94
N SER A 615 48.88 -0.07 -24.41
CA SER A 615 48.42 0.68 -25.60
C SER A 615 46.87 0.85 -25.47
N PRO A 616 46.14 1.56 -26.36
CA PRO A 616 45.25 2.66 -25.99
C PRO A 616 43.73 2.37 -25.96
N GLY A 617 43.02 3.20 -25.20
CA GLY A 617 41.57 3.34 -25.24
C GLY A 617 41.05 4.19 -26.39
N SER A 618 39.75 4.01 -26.65
CA SER A 618 38.87 5.03 -27.21
C SER A 618 37.88 5.37 -26.10
N THR A 619 38.16 6.48 -25.42
CA THR A 619 37.24 7.20 -24.54
C THR A 619 36.40 8.11 -25.43
N GLY A 620 35.12 7.79 -25.61
CA GLY A 620 34.10 8.79 -25.90
C GLY A 620 33.65 9.37 -24.56
N ASP A 621 33.64 10.70 -24.46
CA ASP A 621 33.22 11.47 -23.29
C ASP A 621 31.80 11.08 -22.83
N ASP A 622 31.70 10.16 -21.87
CA ASP A 622 30.60 10.15 -20.92
C ASP A 622 30.97 11.13 -19.80
N SER A 623 30.87 12.43 -20.09
CA SER A 623 30.69 13.42 -19.03
C SER A 623 29.29 13.22 -18.45
N ALA A 624 29.13 12.17 -17.65
CA ALA A 624 28.07 12.11 -16.66
C ALA A 624 28.23 13.39 -15.82
N SER A 625 27.26 14.30 -15.95
CA SER A 625 27.22 15.52 -15.15
C SER A 625 26.92 15.12 -13.71
N GLU A 626 27.94 14.71 -12.98
CA GLU A 626 27.90 14.59 -11.53
C GLU A 626 27.62 15.99 -10.96
N GLY A 627 26.35 16.29 -10.70
CA GLY A 627 25.92 17.42 -9.86
C GLY A 627 24.89 18.40 -10.43
N GLN A 628 24.36 18.22 -11.65
CA GLN A 628 23.29 19.10 -12.16
C GLN A 628 21.90 18.48 -11.94
N ALA A 629 20.97 19.28 -11.41
CA ALA A 629 19.59 18.88 -11.19
C ALA A 629 18.89 18.60 -12.54
N SER A 630 18.06 17.55 -12.58
CA SER A 630 17.22 17.21 -13.73
C SER A 630 16.22 18.33 -14.02
N ALA A 631 16.01 18.69 -15.28
CA ALA A 631 15.04 19.69 -15.73
C ALA A 631 13.59 19.34 -15.35
N ALA A 632 13.32 18.06 -15.04
CA ALA A 632 12.05 17.63 -14.46
C ALA A 632 11.66 18.38 -13.17
N SER A 633 12.61 18.95 -12.40
CA SER A 633 12.27 19.79 -11.24
C SER A 633 11.63 21.12 -11.61
N ASP A 634 11.82 21.57 -12.86
CA ASP A 634 11.28 22.82 -13.39
C ASP A 634 10.00 22.58 -14.21
N LEU A 635 9.59 21.32 -14.36
CA LEU A 635 8.39 20.93 -15.10
C LEU A 635 7.14 21.31 -14.33
N ASP A 636 6.33 22.16 -14.96
CA ASP A 636 5.06 22.63 -14.43
C ASP A 636 4.02 22.57 -15.55
N PHE A 637 3.15 21.56 -15.51
CA PHE A 637 2.12 21.33 -16.52
C PHE A 637 1.07 22.45 -16.59
N MET A 638 1.02 23.33 -15.59
CA MET A 638 0.10 24.47 -15.55
C MET A 638 0.79 25.79 -15.92
N ALA A 639 2.09 25.80 -16.21
CA ALA A 639 2.80 27.01 -16.58
C ALA A 639 2.45 27.46 -18.01
N ASP A 640 2.20 28.76 -18.17
CA ASP A 640 2.02 29.39 -19.48
C ASP A 640 3.36 29.38 -20.25
N PRO A 641 3.43 28.80 -21.47
CA PRO A 641 4.65 28.78 -22.29
C PRO A 641 5.01 30.16 -22.86
N GLY A 642 4.16 31.17 -22.67
CA GLY A 642 4.38 32.55 -23.04
C GLY A 642 3.71 32.94 -24.35
N LYS A 643 3.58 34.25 -24.58
CA LYS A 643 2.80 34.83 -25.69
C LYS A 643 3.32 34.51 -27.09
N ASP A 644 4.60 34.14 -27.20
CA ASP A 644 5.25 33.81 -28.46
C ASP A 644 5.21 32.30 -28.76
N PHE A 645 4.62 31.49 -27.86
CA PHE A 645 4.44 30.07 -28.06
C PHE A 645 3.49 29.78 -29.22
N LYS A 646 3.83 28.76 -30.00
CA LYS A 646 2.99 28.18 -31.04
C LYS A 646 3.10 26.68 -30.95
N ALA A 647 1.97 25.98 -30.99
CA ALA A 647 2.01 24.53 -31.04
C ALA A 647 2.58 24.06 -32.40
N GLN A 648 3.09 22.84 -32.40
CA GLN A 648 3.38 22.10 -33.61
C GLN A 648 2.10 21.96 -34.42
N ASP A 649 2.16 22.35 -35.69
CA ASP A 649 1.00 22.27 -36.58
C ASP A 649 0.59 20.80 -36.77
N ALA A 650 -0.58 20.45 -36.25
CA ALA A 650 -1.14 19.12 -36.38
C ALA A 650 -1.91 18.94 -37.70
N GLN A 651 -2.20 20.01 -38.44
CA GLN A 651 -3.06 19.93 -39.63
C GLN A 651 -2.33 19.25 -40.79
N LEU A 652 -2.91 18.16 -41.30
CA LEU A 652 -2.35 17.45 -42.44
C LEU A 652 -2.69 18.15 -43.76
N GLN A 653 -1.70 18.20 -44.66
CA GLN A 653 -1.94 18.55 -46.05
C GLN A 653 -2.39 17.31 -46.84
N LEU A 654 -3.14 17.54 -47.91
CA LEU A 654 -3.56 16.48 -48.83
C LEU A 654 -2.34 15.83 -49.50
N ALA A 655 -2.42 14.51 -49.72
CA ALA A 655 -1.38 13.78 -50.43
C ALA A 655 -1.12 14.42 -51.81
N GLN A 656 0.16 14.70 -52.10
CA GLN A 656 0.55 15.24 -53.40
C GLN A 656 0.29 14.22 -54.51
N GLY A 657 -0.03 14.69 -55.73
CA GLY A 657 -0.31 13.82 -56.88
C GLY A 657 0.92 13.12 -57.48
N SER A 658 2.10 13.23 -56.86
CA SER A 658 3.33 12.57 -57.31
C SER A 658 3.35 11.11 -56.86
N THR A 659 3.81 10.21 -57.72
CA THR A 659 4.08 8.81 -57.37
C THR A 659 5.50 8.59 -56.85
N THR A 660 6.32 9.64 -56.81
CA THR A 660 7.68 9.61 -56.27
C THR A 660 7.91 10.83 -55.40
N HIS A 661 8.18 10.59 -54.12
CA HIS A 661 8.38 11.60 -53.09
C HIS A 661 9.87 11.68 -52.77
N LYS A 662 10.49 12.83 -53.03
CA LYS A 662 11.92 13.06 -52.79
C LYS A 662 12.09 14.12 -51.75
N GLU A 663 12.74 13.78 -50.64
CA GLU A 663 13.00 14.72 -49.55
C GLU A 663 14.42 14.58 -49.01
N THR A 664 14.93 15.66 -48.42
CA THR A 664 16.21 15.66 -47.70
C THR A 664 15.92 15.88 -46.23
N PHE A 665 16.34 14.93 -45.41
CA PHE A 665 16.28 15.03 -43.96
C PHE A 665 17.64 15.42 -43.40
N THR A 666 17.67 16.49 -42.62
CA THR A 666 18.89 16.94 -41.94
C THR A 666 18.77 16.58 -40.47
N ILE A 667 19.73 15.83 -39.95
CA ILE A 667 19.82 15.56 -38.51
C ILE A 667 20.49 16.74 -37.85
N THR A 668 19.83 17.29 -36.84
CA THR A 668 20.32 18.44 -36.08
C THR A 668 20.28 18.17 -34.58
N GLU A 669 21.15 18.87 -33.86
CA GLU A 669 21.15 18.87 -32.39
C GLU A 669 20.86 20.27 -31.88
N VAL A 670 19.63 20.51 -31.45
CA VAL A 670 19.15 21.86 -31.12
C VAL A 670 18.52 21.90 -29.74
N GLU A 671 18.79 22.98 -29.02
CA GLU A 671 18.12 23.23 -27.74
C GLU A 671 16.75 23.86 -27.97
N GLN A 672 15.69 23.18 -27.54
CA GLN A 672 14.31 23.63 -27.67
C GLN A 672 13.54 23.48 -26.36
N MET A 673 12.45 24.24 -26.22
CA MET A 673 11.52 24.03 -25.12
C MET A 673 10.65 22.80 -25.42
N VAL A 674 10.49 21.93 -24.42
CA VAL A 674 9.64 20.73 -24.50
C VAL A 674 8.45 20.78 -23.52
N ALA A 675 8.50 21.74 -22.61
CA ALA A 675 7.39 22.22 -21.79
C ALA A 675 7.69 23.67 -21.38
N ALA A 676 6.72 24.37 -20.78
CA ALA A 676 6.95 25.71 -20.25
C ALA A 676 8.13 25.71 -19.26
N ASN A 677 9.11 26.60 -19.49
CA ASN A 677 10.36 26.72 -18.72
C ASN A 677 11.31 25.50 -18.74
N VAL A 678 11.05 24.48 -19.55
CA VAL A 678 11.89 23.27 -19.65
C VAL A 678 12.54 23.20 -21.03
N ARG A 679 13.86 23.33 -21.08
CA ARG A 679 14.67 23.23 -22.31
C ARG A 679 15.48 21.94 -22.31
N GLN A 680 15.54 21.28 -23.46
CA GLN A 680 16.38 20.10 -23.69
C GLN A 680 17.14 20.25 -25.01
N LYS A 681 18.36 19.71 -25.07
CA LYS A 681 19.11 19.52 -26.31
C LYS A 681 18.61 18.26 -27.00
N LEU A 682 17.76 18.45 -28.01
CA LEU A 682 17.10 17.38 -28.75
C LEU A 682 17.96 16.93 -29.93
N TRP A 683 17.74 15.70 -30.37
CA TRP A 683 18.26 15.18 -31.64
C TRP A 683 17.09 15.04 -32.58
N LEU A 684 17.09 15.78 -33.69
CA LEU A 684 15.89 15.98 -34.51
C LEU A 684 16.13 15.63 -35.97
N PHE A 685 15.05 15.33 -36.67
CA PHE A 685 15.01 15.39 -38.13
C PHE A 685 14.37 16.72 -38.53
N ASN A 686 15.11 17.59 -39.21
CA ASN A 686 14.66 18.89 -39.72
C ASN A 686 14.19 19.86 -38.61
N ASP A 687 14.91 19.90 -37.49
CA ASP A 687 14.67 20.84 -36.37
C ASP A 687 13.29 20.74 -35.71
N THR A 688 12.51 19.68 -35.95
CA THR A 688 11.18 19.50 -35.35
C THR A 688 11.04 18.16 -34.62
N MET A 689 10.19 18.13 -33.60
CA MET A 689 9.77 16.92 -32.89
C MET A 689 8.24 16.87 -32.84
N PRO A 690 7.57 15.93 -33.53
CA PRO A 690 8.13 14.94 -34.45
C PRO A 690 8.80 15.59 -35.66
N GLY A 691 9.61 14.81 -36.38
CA GLY A 691 10.11 15.18 -37.70
C GLY A 691 8.98 15.27 -38.74
N PRO A 692 9.31 15.65 -40.00
CA PRO A 692 8.34 15.83 -41.07
C PRO A 692 7.42 14.61 -41.28
N THR A 693 6.11 14.84 -41.31
CA THR A 693 5.16 13.78 -41.68
C THR A 693 5.15 13.57 -43.19
N LEU A 694 5.55 12.38 -43.62
CA LEU A 694 5.50 11.97 -45.02
C LEU A 694 4.10 11.44 -45.35
N ARG A 695 3.56 11.73 -46.54
CA ARG A 695 2.26 11.20 -46.98
C ARG A 695 2.27 10.75 -48.43
N GLY A 696 1.69 9.60 -48.70
CA GLY A 696 1.53 9.06 -50.06
C GLY A 696 0.47 7.98 -50.15
N LYS A 697 0.50 7.20 -51.24
CA LYS A 697 -0.42 6.09 -51.52
C LYS A 697 0.31 4.77 -51.68
N VAL A 698 -0.43 3.67 -51.59
CA VAL A 698 0.10 2.34 -51.87
C VAL A 698 0.70 2.30 -53.28
N GLY A 699 1.97 1.91 -53.38
CA GLY A 699 2.76 1.87 -54.61
C GLY A 699 3.66 3.08 -54.84
N ASP A 700 3.52 4.15 -54.06
CA ASP A 700 4.41 5.32 -54.18
C ASP A 700 5.85 4.98 -53.73
N VAL A 701 6.82 5.67 -54.33
CA VAL A 701 8.24 5.53 -54.02
C VAL A 701 8.71 6.73 -53.19
N PHE A 702 9.34 6.48 -52.05
CA PHE A 702 9.97 7.48 -51.21
C PHE A 702 11.49 7.38 -51.34
N GLU A 703 12.15 8.48 -51.69
CA GLU A 703 13.59 8.61 -51.78
C GLU A 703 14.05 9.72 -50.82
N ILE A 704 14.50 9.32 -49.63
CA ILE A 704 14.87 10.23 -48.55
C ILE A 704 16.39 10.30 -48.45
N THR A 705 16.96 11.48 -48.64
CA THR A 705 18.39 11.72 -48.41
C THR A 705 18.61 12.21 -47.00
N LEU A 706 19.17 11.37 -46.15
CA LEU A 706 19.57 11.70 -44.79
C LEU A 706 20.96 12.35 -44.79
N VAL A 707 21.09 13.51 -44.18
CA VAL A 707 22.35 14.23 -43.96
C VAL A 707 22.57 14.38 -42.46
N ASN A 708 23.70 13.92 -41.94
CA ASN A 708 24.01 14.06 -40.52
C ASN A 708 24.80 15.35 -40.26
N ASP A 709 24.13 16.41 -39.80
CA ASP A 709 24.75 17.67 -39.37
C ASP A 709 24.90 17.74 -37.83
N GLY A 710 24.75 16.60 -37.15
CA GLY A 710 24.95 16.44 -35.72
C GLY A 710 26.41 16.22 -35.32
N SER A 711 26.63 15.96 -34.04
CA SER A 711 27.96 15.71 -33.46
C SER A 711 28.26 14.22 -33.23
N MET A 712 27.26 13.35 -33.37
CA MET A 712 27.37 11.90 -33.18
C MET A 712 26.77 11.11 -34.34
N GLY A 713 26.99 9.79 -34.35
CA GLY A 713 26.43 8.90 -35.34
C GLY A 713 24.90 8.78 -35.22
N HIS A 714 24.21 8.88 -36.35
CA HIS A 714 22.74 8.77 -36.44
C HIS A 714 22.32 7.94 -37.66
N SER A 715 21.08 7.50 -37.70
CA SER A 715 20.51 6.70 -38.80
C SER A 715 19.02 7.00 -38.95
N ILE A 716 18.37 6.31 -39.88
CA ILE A 716 16.92 6.35 -40.06
C ILE A 716 16.40 4.96 -40.45
N ASP A 717 15.32 4.55 -39.82
CA ASP A 717 14.53 3.36 -40.09
C ASP A 717 13.09 3.80 -40.38
N PHE A 718 12.55 3.35 -41.51
CA PHE A 718 11.18 3.62 -41.95
C PHE A 718 10.38 2.32 -41.86
N HIS A 719 9.38 2.25 -40.98
CA HIS A 719 8.54 1.05 -40.86
C HIS A 719 7.62 0.83 -42.07
N ALA A 720 7.38 1.88 -42.87
CA ALA A 720 6.70 1.79 -44.16
C ALA A 720 7.56 1.12 -45.26
N GLY A 721 8.86 0.90 -45.01
CA GLY A 721 9.81 0.33 -45.96
C GLY A 721 10.19 -1.12 -45.65
N GLU A 722 10.01 -2.02 -46.61
CA GLU A 722 10.35 -3.44 -46.48
C GLU A 722 11.75 -3.75 -47.00
N LEU A 723 12.79 -3.23 -46.32
CA LEU A 723 14.19 -3.41 -46.72
C LEU A 723 15.04 -4.09 -45.63
N ALA A 724 16.07 -4.82 -46.05
CA ALA A 724 17.07 -5.34 -45.13
C ALA A 724 17.89 -4.18 -44.51
N PRO A 725 18.14 -4.17 -43.19
CA PRO A 725 18.66 -3.00 -42.47
C PRO A 725 20.12 -2.65 -42.78
N ASP A 726 20.95 -3.64 -43.12
CA ASP A 726 22.42 -3.54 -43.18
C ASP A 726 22.98 -2.37 -43.99
N ARG A 727 22.22 -1.88 -44.98
CA ARG A 727 22.61 -0.77 -45.86
C ARG A 727 21.79 0.50 -45.64
N PRO A 728 20.46 0.49 -45.79
CA PRO A 728 19.65 1.70 -45.73
C PRO A 728 19.43 2.24 -44.30
N MET A 729 19.64 1.42 -43.27
CA MET A 729 19.41 1.80 -41.86
C MET A 729 20.71 1.89 -41.05
N ARG A 730 21.87 1.80 -41.71
CA ARG A 730 23.17 1.89 -41.03
C ARG A 730 23.40 3.29 -40.44
N THR A 731 24.15 3.34 -39.34
CA THR A 731 24.65 4.61 -38.78
C THR A 731 25.54 5.33 -39.79
N ILE A 732 25.32 6.64 -39.93
CA ILE A 732 26.17 7.57 -40.64
C ILE A 732 26.85 8.51 -39.65
N GLU A 733 28.16 8.69 -39.82
CA GLU A 733 28.97 9.61 -39.04
C GLU A 733 28.58 11.07 -39.32
N PRO A 734 28.93 12.02 -38.42
CA PRO A 734 28.82 13.45 -38.68
C PRO A 734 29.40 13.86 -40.04
N GLY A 735 28.67 14.70 -40.77
CA GLY A 735 29.01 15.20 -42.11
C GLY A 735 28.77 14.20 -43.25
N ALA A 736 28.37 12.96 -42.96
CA ALA A 736 28.03 11.97 -43.98
C ALA A 736 26.56 12.05 -44.41
N SER A 737 26.25 11.45 -45.56
CA SER A 737 24.88 11.32 -46.07
C SER A 737 24.56 9.90 -46.52
N LEU A 738 23.27 9.55 -46.49
CA LEU A 738 22.74 8.26 -46.93
C LEU A 738 21.39 8.48 -47.62
N THR A 739 21.21 7.89 -48.81
CA THR A 739 19.89 7.87 -49.45
C THR A 739 19.19 6.55 -49.12
N TYR A 740 18.00 6.65 -48.53
CA TYR A 740 17.07 5.55 -48.28
C TYR A 740 15.96 5.62 -49.34
N THR A 741 15.79 4.57 -50.14
CA THR A 741 14.68 4.47 -51.10
C THR A 741 13.79 3.26 -50.82
N PHE A 742 12.49 3.46 -50.56
CA PHE A 742 11.50 2.37 -50.43
C PHE A 742 10.24 2.62 -51.26
N THR A 743 9.47 1.55 -51.47
CA THR A 743 8.13 1.59 -52.06
C THR A 743 7.12 1.24 -50.98
N ALA A 744 6.06 2.06 -50.83
CA ALA A 744 5.02 1.84 -49.85
C ALA A 744 4.10 0.68 -50.29
N ALA A 745 4.36 -0.54 -49.80
CA ALA A 745 3.59 -1.72 -50.18
C ALA A 745 2.22 -1.81 -49.49
N HIS A 746 2.07 -1.15 -48.33
CA HIS A 746 0.90 -1.27 -47.46
C HIS A 746 0.43 0.08 -46.93
N SER A 747 -0.90 0.22 -46.78
CA SER A 747 -1.53 1.41 -46.22
C SER A 747 -1.53 1.42 -44.69
N GLY A 748 -1.43 2.59 -44.10
CA GLY A 748 -1.39 2.78 -42.66
C GLY A 748 -0.66 4.06 -42.28
N ILE A 749 -0.58 4.33 -40.98
CA ILE A 749 0.35 5.30 -40.43
C ILE A 749 1.48 4.53 -39.77
N TRP A 750 2.70 4.81 -40.19
CA TRP A 750 3.92 4.11 -39.81
C TRP A 750 4.84 5.09 -39.11
N MET A 751 5.63 4.63 -38.14
CA MET A 751 6.71 5.47 -37.62
C MET A 751 7.94 5.39 -38.52
N TYR A 752 8.76 6.43 -38.47
CA TYR A 752 10.18 6.33 -38.76
C TYR A 752 10.97 6.88 -37.59
N HIS A 753 12.18 6.37 -37.37
CA HIS A 753 13.02 6.77 -36.24
C HIS A 753 14.50 6.51 -36.47
N CYS A 754 15.37 7.05 -35.62
CA CYS A 754 16.78 6.68 -35.62
C CYS A 754 16.97 5.24 -35.09
N ALA A 755 17.79 4.45 -35.78
CA ALA A 755 18.12 3.06 -35.43
C ALA A 755 19.54 2.89 -34.84
N THR A 756 20.24 4.01 -34.54
CA THR A 756 21.55 3.98 -33.91
C THR A 756 21.40 3.60 -32.43
N MET A 757 22.29 2.75 -31.92
CA MET A 757 22.24 2.29 -30.54
C MET A 757 22.77 3.36 -29.56
N PRO A 758 22.14 3.53 -28.37
CA PRO A 758 20.90 2.88 -27.92
C PRO A 758 19.64 3.54 -28.50
N MET A 759 18.89 2.80 -29.33
CA MET A 759 17.73 3.33 -30.08
C MET A 759 16.69 4.00 -29.20
N SER A 760 16.43 3.44 -28.02
CA SER A 760 15.48 3.98 -27.04
C SER A 760 15.81 5.42 -26.66
N SER A 761 17.09 5.76 -26.50
CA SER A 761 17.51 7.14 -26.19
C SER A 761 17.39 8.05 -27.39
N HIS A 762 17.69 7.57 -28.60
CA HIS A 762 17.52 8.38 -29.80
C HIS A 762 16.06 8.74 -30.07
N ILE A 763 15.16 7.77 -29.92
CA ILE A 763 13.71 7.99 -30.03
C ILE A 763 13.26 8.97 -28.93
N ALA A 764 13.61 8.69 -27.66
CA ALA A 764 13.23 9.52 -26.53
C ALA A 764 13.81 10.96 -26.57
N ASN A 765 14.93 11.18 -27.27
CA ASN A 765 15.52 12.52 -27.46
C ASN A 765 14.97 13.26 -28.69
N GLY A 766 13.99 12.70 -29.39
CA GLY A 766 13.21 13.37 -30.44
C GLY A 766 13.37 12.85 -31.86
N MET A 767 14.16 11.79 -32.11
CA MET A 767 14.40 11.28 -33.47
C MET A 767 13.31 10.32 -33.94
N PHE A 768 12.12 10.85 -34.20
CA PHE A 768 10.99 10.10 -34.75
C PHE A 768 10.06 10.98 -35.61
N GLY A 769 9.25 10.35 -36.46
CA GLY A 769 8.15 10.99 -37.17
C GLY A 769 7.20 9.97 -37.78
N ALA A 770 6.28 10.43 -38.64
CA ALA A 770 5.21 9.62 -39.21
C ALA A 770 5.31 9.51 -40.74
N VAL A 771 4.91 8.36 -41.28
CA VAL A 771 4.62 8.12 -42.70
C VAL A 771 3.18 7.66 -42.83
N ILE A 772 2.35 8.43 -43.53
CA ILE A 772 0.94 8.10 -43.78
C ILE A 772 0.80 7.60 -45.22
N ILE A 773 0.40 6.35 -45.36
CA ILE A 773 0.06 5.75 -46.65
C ILE A 773 -1.45 5.56 -46.68
N ASP A 774 -2.14 6.38 -47.46
CA ASP A 774 -3.60 6.37 -47.54
C ASP A 774 -4.09 4.96 -47.98
N PRO A 775 -5.10 4.37 -47.30
CA PRO A 775 -5.73 3.16 -47.79
C PRO A 775 -6.45 3.41 -49.13
N PRO A 776 -6.60 2.37 -49.97
CA PRO A 776 -7.40 2.47 -51.18
C PRO A 776 -8.80 3.00 -50.85
N ASP A 777 -9.26 3.97 -51.65
CA ASP A 777 -10.59 4.59 -51.53
C ASP A 777 -10.86 5.29 -50.18
N LEU A 778 -9.82 5.84 -49.52
CA LEU A 778 -9.97 6.67 -48.32
C LEU A 778 -10.96 7.83 -48.58
N PRO A 779 -12.11 7.89 -47.88
CA PRO A 779 -13.07 8.97 -48.06
C PRO A 779 -12.49 10.33 -47.73
N ALA A 780 -12.97 11.38 -48.41
CA ALA A 780 -12.63 12.75 -48.06
C ALA A 780 -13.35 13.15 -46.76
N VAL A 781 -12.67 13.95 -45.94
CA VAL A 781 -13.19 14.57 -44.72
C VAL A 781 -12.91 16.08 -44.76
N ASP A 782 -13.56 16.85 -43.91
CA ASP A 782 -13.42 18.32 -43.91
C ASP A 782 -12.10 18.76 -43.27
N LYS A 783 -11.64 18.06 -42.22
CA LYS A 783 -10.36 18.31 -41.55
C LYS A 783 -9.60 17.03 -41.24
N GLU A 784 -8.28 17.07 -41.43
CA GLU A 784 -7.36 16.01 -41.05
C GLU A 784 -6.28 16.55 -40.11
N PHE A 785 -6.04 15.84 -39.01
CA PHE A 785 -4.97 16.12 -38.06
C PHE A 785 -4.06 14.90 -37.87
N VAL A 786 -2.82 15.13 -37.43
CA VAL A 786 -1.89 14.09 -36.97
C VAL A 786 -1.40 14.38 -35.56
N LEU A 787 -1.56 13.40 -34.68
CA LEU A 787 -1.07 13.41 -33.30
C LEU A 787 -0.11 12.25 -33.09
N VAL A 788 1.13 12.55 -32.76
CA VAL A 788 2.19 11.59 -32.47
C VAL A 788 2.46 11.60 -30.97
N GLN A 789 2.13 10.51 -30.27
CA GLN A 789 2.41 10.38 -28.85
C GLN A 789 3.84 9.90 -28.62
N SER A 790 4.56 10.56 -27.71
CA SER A 790 5.90 10.18 -27.28
C SER A 790 6.15 10.46 -25.81
N GLU A 791 7.13 9.78 -25.22
CA GLU A 791 7.60 10.05 -23.86
C GLU A 791 8.81 11.00 -23.82
N LEU A 792 8.85 11.88 -22.81
CA LEU A 792 10.00 12.73 -22.49
C LEU A 792 10.68 12.23 -21.21
N TYR A 793 11.99 11.96 -21.30
CA TYR A 793 12.84 11.56 -20.18
C TYR A 793 13.92 12.63 -19.98
N LEU A 794 13.59 13.65 -19.20
CA LEU A 794 14.33 14.90 -19.10
C LEU A 794 15.65 14.69 -18.36
N GLY A 795 16.75 15.10 -19.00
CA GLY A 795 18.06 15.30 -18.36
C GLY A 795 18.16 16.68 -17.69
N PRO A 796 19.37 17.18 -17.39
CA PRO A 796 19.58 18.55 -16.93
C PRO A 796 19.01 19.60 -17.89
N GLN A 797 18.74 20.82 -17.42
CA GLN A 797 18.30 21.93 -18.29
C GLN A 797 19.29 22.18 -19.43
N GLY A 798 18.78 22.24 -20.67
CA GLY A 798 19.61 22.32 -21.88
C GLY A 798 20.43 21.05 -22.17
N GLY A 799 20.25 19.98 -21.38
CA GLY A 799 20.89 18.68 -21.56
C GLY A 799 20.10 17.76 -22.49
N VAL A 800 20.70 16.60 -22.80
CA VAL A 800 20.05 15.52 -23.57
C VAL A 800 19.24 14.61 -22.65
N VAL A 801 18.44 13.72 -23.24
CA VAL A 801 17.66 12.68 -22.56
C VAL A 801 18.41 11.95 -21.42
N ASP A 802 17.73 11.71 -20.29
CA ASP A 802 18.23 10.86 -19.21
C ASP A 802 18.06 9.38 -19.56
N SER A 803 19.14 8.76 -20.06
CA SER A 803 19.17 7.35 -20.45
C SER A 803 18.86 6.37 -19.32
N GLN A 804 19.07 6.75 -18.05
CA GLN A 804 18.71 5.87 -16.92
C GLN A 804 17.20 5.86 -16.69
N LYS A 805 16.53 7.02 -16.82
CA LYS A 805 15.07 7.08 -16.77
C LYS A 805 14.43 6.31 -17.93
N VAL A 806 15.01 6.40 -19.14
CA VAL A 806 14.58 5.60 -20.31
C VAL A 806 14.64 4.10 -19.98
N ARG A 807 15.75 3.63 -19.41
CA ARG A 807 15.94 2.20 -19.04
C ARG A 807 15.01 1.72 -17.92
N ARG A 808 14.55 2.62 -17.05
CA ARG A 808 13.61 2.30 -15.97
C ARG A 808 12.15 2.52 -16.35
N GLU A 809 11.89 2.99 -17.56
CA GLU A 809 10.55 3.38 -18.04
C GLU A 809 9.88 4.42 -17.12
N GLU A 810 10.66 5.40 -16.66
CA GLU A 810 10.22 6.50 -15.79
C GLU A 810 10.15 7.83 -16.55
N PRO A 811 9.18 8.05 -17.46
CA PRO A 811 9.08 9.31 -18.17
C PRO A 811 8.62 10.43 -17.24
N ASP A 812 9.16 11.62 -17.47
CA ASP A 812 8.79 12.85 -16.76
C ASP A 812 7.52 13.46 -17.38
N ALA A 813 7.36 13.35 -18.71
CA ALA A 813 6.15 13.75 -19.42
C ALA A 813 5.79 12.75 -20.52
N VAL A 814 4.52 12.70 -20.90
CA VAL A 814 4.02 12.02 -22.11
C VAL A 814 3.28 13.08 -22.90
N VAL A 815 3.55 13.22 -24.18
CA VAL A 815 3.13 14.40 -24.95
C VAL A 815 2.58 13.99 -26.31
N PHE A 816 1.66 14.79 -26.85
CA PHE A 816 1.34 14.76 -28.27
C PHE A 816 2.20 15.80 -28.99
N ASN A 817 2.83 15.41 -30.09
CA ASN A 817 3.64 16.25 -30.96
C ASN A 817 4.79 17.01 -30.25
N GLY A 818 5.44 16.34 -29.29
CA GLY A 818 6.74 16.76 -28.76
C GLY A 818 6.75 17.84 -27.66
N PHE A 819 5.62 18.48 -27.36
CA PHE A 819 5.54 19.51 -26.30
C PHE A 819 4.38 19.23 -25.34
N ALA A 820 4.64 19.30 -24.03
CA ALA A 820 3.62 19.03 -23.02
C ALA A 820 2.51 20.07 -23.04
N ASN A 821 1.24 19.64 -23.11
CA ASN A 821 0.04 20.50 -23.05
C ASN A 821 -0.07 21.55 -24.16
N GLN A 822 0.67 21.39 -25.28
CA GLN A 822 0.70 22.44 -26.31
C GLN A 822 -0.68 22.80 -26.88
N TYR A 823 -1.54 21.79 -27.01
CA TYR A 823 -2.87 21.94 -27.59
C TYR A 823 -3.93 22.39 -26.59
N ASP A 824 -3.57 22.60 -25.31
CA ASP A 824 -4.41 23.38 -24.39
C ASP A 824 -4.20 24.88 -24.60
N HIS A 825 -3.00 25.27 -25.04
CA HIS A 825 -2.61 26.66 -25.29
C HIS A 825 -2.89 27.11 -26.73
N ASP A 826 -2.77 26.19 -27.69
CA ASP A 826 -3.06 26.43 -29.11
C ASP A 826 -3.93 25.27 -29.66
N PRO A 827 -5.25 25.30 -29.39
CA PRO A 827 -6.17 24.20 -29.70
C PRO A 827 -6.28 23.84 -31.17
N LEU A 828 -6.63 22.58 -31.44
CA LEU A 828 -7.12 22.17 -32.76
C LEU A 828 -8.46 22.85 -33.01
N THR A 829 -8.79 23.15 -34.27
CA THR A 829 -10.04 23.87 -34.58
C THR A 829 -10.95 23.05 -35.49
N ALA A 830 -12.26 23.10 -35.29
CA ALA A 830 -13.27 22.52 -36.17
C ALA A 830 -14.57 23.35 -36.16
N ARG A 831 -15.54 22.97 -36.99
CA ARG A 831 -16.92 23.48 -36.94
C ARG A 831 -17.93 22.36 -36.72
N VAL A 832 -19.07 22.72 -36.15
CA VAL A 832 -20.23 21.81 -36.07
C VAL A 832 -20.59 21.34 -37.47
N GLY A 833 -20.78 20.03 -37.63
CA GLY A 833 -21.08 19.39 -38.91
C GLY A 833 -19.88 19.06 -39.80
N GLU A 834 -18.66 19.42 -39.42
CA GLU A 834 -17.45 18.98 -40.13
C GLU A 834 -17.08 17.54 -39.72
N GLN A 835 -16.81 16.67 -40.70
CA GLN A 835 -16.19 15.38 -40.45
C GLN A 835 -14.71 15.60 -40.17
N VAL A 836 -14.25 15.22 -38.98
CA VAL A 836 -12.85 15.36 -38.55
C VAL A 836 -12.19 14.00 -38.51
N ARG A 837 -11.05 13.84 -39.18
CA ARG A 837 -10.16 12.67 -39.06
C ARG A 837 -8.93 13.04 -38.26
N ILE A 838 -8.59 12.23 -37.25
CA ILE A 838 -7.34 12.38 -36.50
C ILE A 838 -6.53 11.10 -36.67
N TRP A 839 -5.40 11.21 -37.36
CA TRP A 839 -4.37 10.19 -37.39
C TRP A 839 -3.61 10.20 -36.09
N VAL A 840 -3.51 9.05 -35.43
CA VAL A 840 -2.82 8.91 -34.16
C VAL A 840 -1.74 7.84 -34.30
N LEU A 841 -0.50 8.22 -34.00
CA LEU A 841 0.65 7.33 -33.96
C LEU A 841 1.21 7.32 -32.55
N ASN A 842 1.33 6.16 -31.92
CA ASN A 842 2.03 6.04 -30.67
C ASN A 842 3.47 5.57 -30.91
N VAL A 843 4.39 6.53 -31.04
CA VAL A 843 5.82 6.23 -31.27
C VAL A 843 6.46 5.55 -30.06
N GLY A 844 6.07 5.93 -28.85
CA GLY A 844 6.69 5.44 -27.62
C GLY A 844 7.92 6.26 -27.18
N PRO A 845 9.06 5.63 -26.82
CA PRO A 845 9.46 4.26 -27.17
C PRO A 845 8.78 3.12 -26.39
N ASN A 846 8.11 3.36 -25.25
CA ASN A 846 7.70 2.26 -24.36
C ASN A 846 6.21 2.24 -23.96
N ARG A 847 5.52 3.38 -23.84
CA ARG A 847 4.15 3.39 -23.30
C ARG A 847 3.11 3.25 -24.39
N SER A 848 2.07 2.45 -24.14
CA SER A 848 0.85 2.46 -24.98
C SER A 848 0.00 3.72 -24.79
N SER A 849 -0.77 4.09 -25.81
CA SER A 849 -1.79 5.15 -25.79
C SER A 849 -3.21 4.57 -25.72
N ALA A 850 -4.12 5.32 -25.10
CA ALA A 850 -5.55 5.05 -25.14
C ALA A 850 -6.28 6.31 -25.60
N PHE A 851 -6.09 6.70 -26.87
CA PHE A 851 -6.54 8.00 -27.38
C PHE A 851 -8.07 8.13 -27.32
N HIS A 852 -8.54 9.23 -26.75
CA HIS A 852 -9.95 9.51 -26.50
C HIS A 852 -10.24 11.01 -26.69
N ILE A 853 -11.42 11.35 -27.22
CA ILE A 853 -11.95 12.72 -27.22
C ILE A 853 -13.16 12.77 -26.29
N ILE A 854 -13.05 13.51 -25.21
CA ILE A 854 -14.11 13.69 -24.21
C ILE A 854 -15.29 14.39 -24.87
N GLY A 855 -16.48 13.78 -24.75
CA GLY A 855 -17.70 14.27 -25.38
C GLY A 855 -17.89 13.81 -26.83
N GLY A 856 -16.92 13.11 -27.42
CA GLY A 856 -16.99 12.53 -28.77
C GLY A 856 -17.12 11.00 -28.75
N GLN A 857 -17.65 10.46 -29.84
CA GLN A 857 -17.61 9.04 -30.17
C GLN A 857 -17.12 8.88 -31.61
N PHE A 858 -16.24 7.92 -31.85
CA PHE A 858 -15.66 7.65 -33.15
C PHE A 858 -16.60 6.78 -33.98
N ASP A 859 -17.18 7.35 -35.04
CA ASP A 859 -17.98 6.62 -36.01
C ASP A 859 -17.12 5.77 -36.96
N THR A 860 -15.83 6.08 -37.04
CA THR A 860 -14.86 5.38 -37.87
C THR A 860 -13.58 5.16 -37.09
N VAL A 861 -13.06 3.93 -37.14
CA VAL A 861 -11.78 3.56 -36.52
C VAL A 861 -11.01 2.66 -37.47
N TYR A 862 -9.80 3.10 -37.82
CA TYR A 862 -8.83 2.33 -38.58
C TYR A 862 -7.58 2.14 -37.73
N LYS A 863 -7.10 0.90 -37.60
CA LYS A 863 -5.93 0.55 -36.78
C LYS A 863 -5.09 -0.49 -37.51
N GLU A 864 -3.77 -0.28 -37.58
CA GLU A 864 -2.79 -1.26 -38.06
C GLU A 864 -3.15 -1.91 -39.41
N GLY A 865 -3.63 -1.11 -40.37
CA GLY A 865 -3.95 -1.61 -41.71
C GLY A 865 -5.42 -2.01 -41.95
N ALA A 866 -6.29 -1.96 -40.92
CA ALA A 866 -7.66 -2.45 -41.03
C ALA A 866 -8.70 -1.52 -40.37
N TYR A 867 -9.88 -1.43 -40.98
CA TYR A 867 -11.04 -0.80 -40.36
C TYR A 867 -11.64 -1.70 -39.27
N LEU A 868 -11.74 -1.18 -38.05
CA LEU A 868 -12.48 -1.78 -36.95
C LEU A 868 -13.94 -1.32 -36.94
N ILE A 869 -14.16 -0.04 -37.29
CA ILE A 869 -15.48 0.57 -37.44
C ILE A 869 -15.47 1.40 -38.71
N ARG A 870 -16.59 1.36 -39.45
CA ARG A 870 -16.85 2.16 -40.63
C ARG A 870 -18.13 2.98 -40.44
N PRO A 871 -18.27 4.13 -41.12
CA PRO A 871 -19.45 4.97 -40.96
C PRO A 871 -20.74 4.29 -41.47
N ASP A 872 -20.62 3.31 -42.38
CA ASP A 872 -21.72 2.50 -42.89
C ASP A 872 -22.00 1.22 -42.07
N ASN A 873 -21.48 1.14 -40.85
CA ASN A 873 -21.69 0.00 -39.95
C ASN A 873 -23.20 -0.26 -39.71
N PRO A 874 -23.76 -1.42 -40.14
CA PRO A 874 -25.18 -1.70 -40.03
C PRO A 874 -25.67 -1.85 -38.58
N GLU A 875 -24.76 -2.15 -37.65
CA GLU A 875 -25.06 -2.25 -36.22
C GLU A 875 -25.11 -0.87 -35.53
N THR A 876 -24.80 0.22 -36.26
CA THR A 876 -24.71 1.59 -35.72
C THR A 876 -23.75 1.74 -34.53
N GLY A 877 -22.76 0.85 -34.43
CA GLY A 877 -21.77 0.85 -33.35
C GLY A 877 -20.65 1.86 -33.61
N ALA A 878 -20.21 2.53 -32.54
CA ALA A 878 -19.10 3.49 -32.51
C ALA A 878 -18.03 3.07 -31.49
N SER A 879 -16.84 3.68 -31.53
CA SER A 879 -15.78 3.48 -30.53
C SER A 879 -15.61 4.71 -29.65
N GLN A 880 -15.24 4.49 -28.40
CA GLN A 880 -14.85 5.57 -27.48
C GLN A 880 -13.35 5.84 -27.51
N VAL A 881 -12.52 4.85 -27.85
CA VAL A 881 -11.06 4.88 -27.67
C VAL A 881 -10.38 4.22 -28.86
N LEU A 882 -9.24 4.76 -29.27
CA LEU A 882 -8.26 4.07 -30.12
C LEU A 882 -7.08 3.64 -29.23
N ASP A 883 -6.99 2.34 -28.95
CA ASP A 883 -5.88 1.76 -28.19
C ASP A 883 -4.68 1.51 -29.10
N LEU A 884 -3.49 1.95 -28.72
CA LEU A 884 -2.26 1.81 -29.51
C LEU A 884 -1.10 1.36 -28.63
N GLU A 885 -0.48 0.22 -28.93
CA GLU A 885 0.82 -0.13 -28.34
C GLU A 885 1.95 0.76 -28.90
N ALA A 886 3.14 0.69 -28.33
CA ALA A 886 4.31 1.38 -28.90
C ALA A 886 4.55 0.90 -30.34
N ALA A 887 4.89 1.84 -31.23
CA ALA A 887 5.00 1.67 -32.68
C ALA A 887 3.69 1.38 -33.44
N GLN A 888 2.52 1.42 -32.79
CA GLN A 888 1.24 1.26 -33.48
C GLN A 888 0.59 2.59 -33.86
N GLY A 889 -0.22 2.56 -34.92
CA GLY A 889 -1.00 3.71 -35.29
C GLY A 889 -2.30 3.41 -36.04
N GLY A 890 -3.09 4.46 -36.22
CA GLY A 890 -4.39 4.41 -36.85
C GLY A 890 -4.98 5.80 -37.11
N PHE A 891 -6.26 5.84 -37.44
CA PHE A 891 -7.04 7.08 -37.39
C PHE A 891 -8.43 6.83 -36.83
N VAL A 892 -9.01 7.90 -36.29
CA VAL A 892 -10.41 7.98 -35.88
C VAL A 892 -11.12 9.07 -36.64
N GLU A 893 -12.42 8.90 -36.88
CA GLU A 893 -13.26 9.96 -37.42
C GLU A 893 -14.50 10.17 -36.55
N LEU A 894 -14.94 11.43 -36.47
CA LEU A 894 -16.16 11.85 -35.79
C LEU A 894 -16.67 13.18 -36.34
N GLU A 895 -17.97 13.43 -36.15
CA GLU A 895 -18.63 14.72 -36.32
C GLU A 895 -18.98 15.31 -34.93
N PHE A 896 -18.71 16.60 -34.71
CA PHE A 896 -19.10 17.29 -33.47
C PHE A 896 -20.52 17.85 -33.57
N ALA A 897 -21.41 17.40 -32.68
CA ALA A 897 -22.83 17.75 -32.71
C ALA A 897 -23.13 19.18 -32.19
N GLU A 898 -22.28 19.73 -31.33
CA GLU A 898 -22.47 21.03 -30.69
C GLU A 898 -21.17 21.83 -30.69
N ALA A 899 -21.29 23.16 -30.66
CA ALA A 899 -20.13 24.04 -30.50
C ALA A 899 -19.63 23.97 -29.05
N GLY A 900 -18.32 23.97 -28.86
CA GLY A 900 -17.71 23.83 -27.53
C GLY A 900 -16.23 23.48 -27.58
N HIS A 901 -15.69 23.20 -26.41
CA HIS A 901 -14.30 22.79 -26.21
C HIS A 901 -14.29 21.30 -25.88
N TYR A 902 -13.71 20.48 -26.75
CA TYR A 902 -13.67 19.03 -26.61
C TYR A 902 -12.24 18.57 -26.27
N PRO A 903 -11.96 18.19 -25.00
CA PRO A 903 -10.64 17.75 -24.63
C PRO A 903 -10.31 16.40 -25.29
N PHE A 904 -9.11 16.25 -25.81
CA PHE A 904 -8.57 14.95 -26.20
C PHE A 904 -7.45 14.54 -25.26
N VAL A 905 -7.34 13.24 -24.98
CA VAL A 905 -6.43 12.68 -23.99
C VAL A 905 -5.89 11.33 -24.43
N SER A 906 -4.74 10.94 -23.88
CA SER A 906 -4.48 9.52 -23.63
C SER A 906 -5.22 9.09 -22.36
N HIS A 907 -6.21 8.21 -22.48
CA HIS A 907 -7.06 7.78 -21.34
C HIS A 907 -6.31 6.89 -20.33
N LYS A 908 -5.01 6.66 -20.52
CA LYS A 908 -4.12 6.40 -19.40
C LYS A 908 -3.96 7.70 -18.62
N MET A 909 -4.84 7.92 -17.65
CA MET A 909 -5.00 9.25 -17.05
C MET A 909 -3.71 9.84 -16.46
N VAL A 910 -2.78 9.03 -15.97
CA VAL A 910 -1.46 9.51 -15.54
C VAL A 910 -0.63 10.12 -16.67
N ASP A 911 -0.82 9.66 -17.91
CA ASP A 911 -0.14 10.18 -19.10
C ASP A 911 -0.81 11.48 -19.57
N ALA A 912 -2.14 11.56 -19.48
CA ALA A 912 -2.86 12.83 -19.66
C ALA A 912 -2.40 13.86 -18.63
N GLU A 913 -2.40 13.54 -17.34
CA GLU A 913 -1.90 14.40 -16.25
C GLU A 913 -0.41 14.80 -16.43
N ARG A 914 0.33 14.12 -17.32
CA ARG A 914 1.74 14.35 -17.62
C ARG A 914 2.01 14.97 -18.99
N GLY A 915 1.02 15.55 -19.65
CA GLY A 915 1.24 16.25 -20.91
C GLY A 915 0.40 15.80 -22.10
N ALA A 916 -0.19 14.59 -22.03
CA ALA A 916 -0.79 13.93 -23.18
C ALA A 916 -2.28 14.29 -23.29
N HIS A 917 -2.56 15.59 -23.37
CA HIS A 917 -3.87 16.13 -23.64
C HIS A 917 -3.82 17.42 -24.46
N GLY A 918 -5.01 17.85 -24.87
CA GLY A 918 -5.23 19.07 -25.63
C GLY A 918 -6.70 19.33 -25.84
N MET A 919 -7.01 20.37 -26.61
CA MET A 919 -8.39 20.77 -26.91
C MET A 919 -8.70 20.77 -28.41
N VAL A 920 -9.92 20.40 -28.76
CA VAL A 920 -10.55 20.74 -30.04
C VAL A 920 -11.59 21.83 -29.81
N ASP A 921 -11.33 23.01 -30.35
CA ASP A 921 -12.24 24.16 -30.35
C ASP A 921 -13.20 24.05 -31.53
N VAL A 922 -14.46 23.75 -31.22
CA VAL A 922 -15.54 23.59 -32.19
C VAL A 922 -16.41 24.83 -32.22
N SER A 923 -16.40 25.52 -33.36
CA SER A 923 -17.24 26.71 -33.61
C SER A 923 -18.57 26.35 -34.28
N GLY A 924 -19.60 27.17 -34.04
CA GLY A 924 -20.96 26.95 -34.55
C GLY A 924 -21.26 27.57 -35.91
#